data_AF-A0A2D7DZ60-F1
#
_entry.id   AF-A0A2D7DZ60-F1
#
_cell.length_a   1.000
_cell.length_b   1.000
_cell.length_c   1.000
_cell.angle_alpha   90.00
_cell.angle_beta   90.00
_cell.angle_gamma   90.00
#
_symmetry.space_group_name_H-M   'P 1'
#
loop_
_entity.id
_entity.type
_entity.pdbx_description
1 polymer ?
#
loop_
_entity_poly.entity_id
_entity_poly.type
_entity_poly.pdbx_seq_one_letter_code
_entity_poly.pdbx_strand_id
1 'polypeptide(L)'
;MSDFSTNLNLSMASVLESKSISEVIIVDNCSDENNSNQIKNISRINSKVKYYKNSTNLGKHLSLIKALEKSNTGYVMMLDPDEFIIPNAIDKLFDFIQINNLDLAYGKMAIQKENEIFRFQHPGYRDSSYIDNRNELNDLFFYDNYIPRFGTIIKKSSIFPYFNTDYHKNLINEFGTVFSSFDYDLFINLAKKNKKFGFLDEFVCVDCEKSKDQFVRVEEESLKYLEKIFLFNKHFKNESPDKLMIFSIENNLDEKLNLKKKSNTDSENKNLLKHFYNFQKIKKKENGLRSELKKNKLMDTIVGFQSGHDVSYCLLKNGKPLIHEELERFTRVKEELGDGLKMFFDAKHHLHHKNIKYFTFGNFGGRQKKWGNNTSDTLSNSKMNKLLNKNKGQFIELSHHMTHAANAFFSSNFENSLILTIDGGGSESEKTTTCATIYEGKNNAIKKVNVFNAGELNLASGWNLITKLFELSIGFPKGNQAGTVMAMASMSDSEKYVEPLVELMTNTGLQKEYFQLGIESIKLSDLKKNKLVAKIFGTQKFSEQDKFDIASSLQKASEFIVKETLEKFLGQHINLCVAGGCALNSVIIGKIQDWFNQIENIYVPPVPYDSGLAIGSAQFLWHQILGNKRIKWKDNFTPYLGRKYNEEDIKKTLNKFKDFITFNKVDDEKIIKNLDNQKIVSVFGGGSESGRRALGNRSIIADPRNEKMKEIINEKVKHRQWFRPFAPSILKEETGNWFEKNVSSPYMTHVIKWKKDKKNLVPAVVHFDGSARLQTVTENDNSWYYNLIKKWEKKTGIPVVLNTSFNDSEPIVESPEDAIRCFLKTNIDNLYFFDCQILVSKLLTD
;
A
#
# COMPACT_ATOMS: atom_id res chain seq x y z
N MET A 1 31.70 -46.53 16.24
CA MET A 1 31.65 -45.39 17.18
C MET A 1 32.82 -44.47 16.83
N SER A 2 32.53 -43.19 16.57
CA SER A 2 33.47 -42.16 16.13
C SER A 2 34.51 -41.85 17.22
N ASP A 3 35.64 -42.53 17.19
CA ASP A 3 36.79 -42.22 18.03
C ASP A 3 37.66 -41.15 17.33
N PHE A 4 37.98 -40.06 18.03
CA PHE A 4 38.75 -38.92 17.51
C PHE A 4 40.06 -39.37 16.85
N SER A 5 40.68 -40.41 17.40
CA SER A 5 41.92 -41.00 16.89
C SER A 5 41.79 -41.52 15.45
N THR A 6 40.65 -42.14 15.10
CA THR A 6 40.45 -42.72 13.76
C THR A 6 40.28 -41.62 12.71
N ASN A 7 39.48 -40.60 13.02
CA ASN A 7 39.23 -39.49 12.09
C ASN A 7 40.49 -38.65 11.86
N LEU A 8 41.23 -38.33 12.93
CA LEU A 8 42.48 -37.58 12.82
C LEU A 8 43.50 -38.32 11.94
N ASN A 9 43.62 -39.64 12.09
CA ASN A 9 44.53 -40.43 11.27
C ASN A 9 44.12 -40.44 9.79
N LEU A 10 42.82 -40.52 9.48
CA LEU A 10 42.32 -40.47 8.11
C LEU A 10 42.52 -39.08 7.48
N SER A 11 42.19 -38.01 8.20
CA SER A 11 42.44 -36.63 7.78
C SER A 11 43.92 -36.41 7.47
N MET A 12 44.80 -36.83 8.38
CA MET A 12 46.25 -36.71 8.21
C MET A 12 46.77 -37.55 7.03
N ALA A 13 46.29 -38.79 6.87
CA ALA A 13 46.66 -39.63 5.73
C ALA A 13 46.28 -38.96 4.40
N SER A 14 45.06 -38.43 4.30
CA SER A 14 44.54 -37.81 3.07
C SER A 14 45.34 -36.61 2.57
N VAL A 15 46.03 -35.90 3.47
CA VAL A 15 46.88 -34.76 3.13
C VAL A 15 48.33 -35.19 2.92
N LEU A 16 48.84 -36.10 3.75
CA LEU A 16 50.24 -36.52 3.69
C LEU A 16 50.58 -37.36 2.45
N GLU A 17 49.57 -37.95 1.79
CA GLU A 17 49.72 -38.63 0.50
C GLU A 17 49.99 -37.67 -0.68
N SER A 18 49.59 -36.40 -0.57
CA SER A 18 49.79 -35.42 -1.66
C SER A 18 51.26 -35.02 -1.81
N LYS A 19 51.71 -34.96 -3.07
CA LYS A 19 53.07 -34.51 -3.40
C LYS A 19 53.25 -33.00 -3.23
N SER A 20 52.15 -32.25 -3.36
CA SER A 20 52.13 -30.78 -3.21
C SER A 20 52.19 -30.32 -1.76
N ILE A 21 52.01 -31.22 -0.78
CA ILE A 21 52.11 -30.89 0.64
C ILE A 21 53.56 -30.95 1.12
N SER A 22 54.11 -29.79 1.46
CA SER A 22 55.45 -29.63 2.02
C SER A 22 55.47 -29.62 3.55
N GLU A 23 54.45 -29.08 4.20
CA GLU A 23 54.30 -29.09 5.66
C GLU A 23 52.82 -29.14 6.07
N VAL A 24 52.56 -29.71 7.25
CA VAL A 24 51.25 -29.68 7.91
C VAL A 24 51.46 -29.06 9.29
N ILE A 25 50.75 -27.98 9.58
CA ILE A 25 50.87 -27.26 10.85
C ILE A 25 49.61 -27.51 11.68
N ILE A 26 49.80 -28.13 12.84
CA ILE A 26 48.72 -28.40 13.79
C ILE A 26 48.91 -27.48 14.99
N VAL A 27 47.95 -26.58 15.19
CA VAL A 27 47.87 -25.75 16.40
C VAL A 27 46.78 -26.32 17.30
N ASP A 28 47.19 -27.05 18.34
CA ASP A 28 46.29 -27.59 19.36
C ASP A 28 45.79 -26.47 20.27
N ASN A 29 44.48 -26.32 20.30
CA ASN A 29 43.76 -25.31 21.05
C ASN A 29 43.53 -25.68 22.53
N CYS A 30 44.58 -26.23 23.17
CA CYS A 30 44.58 -26.68 24.56
C CYS A 30 43.74 -27.95 24.83
N SER A 31 43.87 -28.97 23.97
CA SER A 31 43.27 -30.29 24.17
C SER A 31 43.81 -31.00 25.42
N ASP A 32 43.12 -32.04 25.88
CA ASP A 32 43.61 -32.90 26.96
C ASP A 32 44.93 -33.62 26.61
N GLU A 33 45.57 -34.21 27.61
CA GLU A 33 46.86 -34.88 27.42
C GLU A 33 46.80 -36.07 26.47
N ASN A 34 45.67 -36.78 26.41
CA ASN A 34 45.52 -37.96 25.57
C ASN A 34 45.55 -37.58 24.08
N ASN A 35 44.74 -36.59 23.69
CA ASN A 35 44.69 -36.06 22.32
C ASN A 35 46.01 -35.38 21.94
N SER A 36 46.60 -34.59 22.86
CA SER A 36 47.91 -33.99 22.62
C SER A 36 49.02 -35.03 22.42
N ASN A 37 49.01 -36.16 23.15
CA ASN A 37 50.01 -37.19 23.01
C ASN A 37 49.89 -37.94 21.67
N GLN A 38 48.67 -38.15 21.17
CA GLN A 38 48.44 -38.72 19.84
C GLN A 38 49.02 -37.83 18.74
N ILE A 39 48.74 -36.52 18.76
CA ILE A 39 49.27 -35.59 17.75
C ILE A 39 50.79 -35.47 17.85
N LYS A 40 51.36 -35.46 19.07
CA LYS A 40 52.81 -35.51 19.27
C LYS A 40 53.43 -36.76 18.65
N ASN A 41 52.77 -37.91 18.75
CA ASN A 41 53.26 -39.15 18.14
C ASN A 41 53.23 -39.06 16.60
N ILE A 42 52.17 -38.51 15.99
CA ILE A 42 52.12 -38.26 14.54
C ILE A 42 53.25 -37.31 14.10
N SER A 43 53.48 -36.24 14.85
CA SER A 43 54.56 -35.27 14.59
C SER A 43 55.96 -35.86 14.75
N ARG A 44 56.15 -36.84 15.65
CA ARG A 44 57.41 -37.59 15.78
C ARG A 44 57.65 -38.55 14.63
N ILE A 45 56.59 -39.15 14.08
CA ILE A 45 56.67 -40.16 13.01
C ILE A 45 56.78 -39.50 11.63
N ASN A 46 56.17 -38.33 11.42
CA ASN A 46 56.20 -37.62 10.15
C ASN A 46 56.78 -36.20 10.32
N SER A 47 57.98 -36.01 9.77
CA SER A 47 58.73 -34.74 9.87
C SER A 47 58.05 -33.55 9.18
N LYS A 48 57.08 -33.79 8.28
CA LYS A 48 56.27 -32.71 7.67
C LYS A 48 55.26 -32.12 8.67
N VAL A 49 54.92 -32.85 9.74
CA VAL A 49 53.88 -32.46 10.70
C VAL A 49 54.51 -31.70 11.85
N LYS A 50 54.20 -30.41 11.94
CA LYS A 50 54.65 -29.51 13.01
C LYS A 50 53.53 -29.28 14.02
N TYR A 51 53.80 -29.65 15.26
CA TYR A 51 52.83 -29.54 16.35
C TYR A 51 53.14 -28.39 17.30
N TYR A 52 52.13 -27.55 17.54
CA TYR A 52 52.18 -26.45 18.51
C TYR A 52 50.96 -26.53 19.41
N LYS A 53 51.15 -26.51 20.73
CA LYS A 53 50.04 -26.47 21.69
C LYS A 53 49.90 -25.06 22.29
N ASN A 54 48.69 -24.52 22.32
CA ASN A 54 48.38 -23.31 23.07
C ASN A 54 48.33 -23.60 24.57
N SER A 55 48.82 -22.67 25.38
CA SER A 55 48.79 -22.77 26.85
C SER A 55 47.38 -22.62 27.42
N THR A 56 46.47 -22.02 26.66
CA THR A 56 45.05 -21.84 26.98
C THR A 56 44.23 -22.06 25.71
N ASN A 57 42.93 -22.31 25.85
CA ASN A 57 42.03 -22.41 24.71
C ASN A 57 41.79 -21.00 24.12
N LEU A 58 42.33 -20.75 22.94
CA LEU A 58 42.22 -19.49 22.19
C LEU A 58 41.09 -19.50 21.15
N GLY A 59 40.42 -20.64 20.98
CA GLY A 59 39.45 -20.87 19.91
C GLY A 59 40.09 -21.24 18.57
N LYS A 60 39.24 -21.72 17.65
CA LYS A 60 39.62 -22.22 16.32
C LYS A 60 40.32 -21.15 15.46
N HIS A 61 39.81 -19.92 15.47
CA HIS A 61 40.27 -18.84 14.58
C HIS A 61 41.64 -18.28 14.96
N LEU A 62 41.85 -17.97 16.24
CA LEU A 62 43.16 -17.51 16.70
C LEU A 62 44.22 -18.62 16.56
N SER A 63 43.82 -19.88 16.75
CA SER A 63 44.68 -21.03 16.49
C SER A 63 45.03 -21.17 15.00
N LEU A 64 44.08 -20.91 14.10
CA LEU A 64 44.31 -20.87 12.65
C LEU A 64 45.23 -19.72 12.24
N ILE A 65 45.06 -18.52 12.78
CA ILE A 65 45.97 -17.37 12.55
C ILE A 65 47.39 -17.75 12.94
N LYS A 66 47.56 -18.34 14.13
CA LYS A 66 48.86 -18.82 14.60
C LYS A 66 49.43 -19.89 13.67
N ALA A 67 48.59 -20.78 13.13
CA ALA A 67 49.04 -21.78 12.15
C ALA A 67 49.55 -21.12 10.86
N LEU A 68 48.84 -20.11 10.36
CA LEU A 68 49.23 -19.33 9.18
C LEU A 68 50.52 -18.53 9.41
N GLU A 69 50.71 -17.95 10.60
CA GLU A 69 51.96 -17.27 10.98
C GLU A 69 53.16 -18.21 11.03
N LYS A 70 52.94 -19.47 11.45
CA LYS A 70 53.99 -20.49 11.51
C LYS A 70 54.30 -21.16 10.17
N SER A 71 53.40 -21.03 9.19
CA SER A 71 53.62 -21.55 7.83
C SER A 71 54.68 -20.73 7.09
N ASN A 72 55.52 -21.39 6.31
CA ASN A 72 56.53 -20.75 5.47
C ASN A 72 56.26 -20.94 3.97
N THR A 73 55.06 -21.41 3.61
CA THR A 73 54.66 -21.72 2.23
C THR A 73 53.92 -20.56 1.54
N GLY A 74 53.93 -20.57 0.20
CA GLY A 74 53.23 -19.58 -0.63
C GLY A 74 51.72 -19.82 -0.79
N TYR A 75 51.27 -21.06 -0.57
CA TYR A 75 49.87 -21.48 -0.65
C TYR A 75 49.50 -22.27 0.60
N VAL A 76 48.23 -22.15 0.99
CA VAL A 76 47.71 -22.82 2.17
C VAL A 76 46.35 -23.43 1.87
N MET A 77 46.07 -24.51 2.59
CA MET A 77 44.80 -25.21 2.62
C MET A 77 44.45 -25.44 4.09
N MET A 78 43.21 -25.22 4.45
CA MET A 78 42.75 -25.38 5.83
C MET A 78 42.03 -26.71 5.95
N LEU A 79 42.32 -27.51 6.97
CA LEU A 79 41.66 -28.80 7.17
C LEU A 79 41.32 -28.99 8.66
N ASP A 80 40.11 -29.46 8.93
CA ASP A 80 39.72 -29.89 10.28
C ASP A 80 40.04 -31.38 10.52
N PRO A 81 40.27 -31.81 11.77
CA PRO A 81 40.73 -33.15 12.10
C PRO A 81 39.68 -34.27 11.89
N ASP A 82 38.50 -33.93 11.39
CA ASP A 82 37.42 -34.85 11.02
C ASP A 82 36.94 -34.69 9.57
N GLU A 83 37.68 -33.97 8.75
CA GLU A 83 37.47 -33.85 7.29
C GLU A 83 38.62 -34.55 6.56
N PHE A 84 38.38 -35.10 5.37
CA PHE A 84 39.48 -35.65 4.57
C PHE A 84 39.38 -35.26 3.10
N ILE A 85 40.53 -35.22 2.44
CA ILE A 85 40.65 -34.79 1.06
C ILE A 85 40.59 -35.99 0.13
N ILE A 86 39.89 -35.84 -1.00
CA ILE A 86 39.79 -36.92 -1.98
C ILE A 86 41.18 -37.15 -2.58
N PRO A 87 41.63 -38.40 -2.77
CA PRO A 87 42.95 -38.69 -3.30
C PRO A 87 43.25 -37.91 -4.58
N ASN A 88 44.45 -37.33 -4.66
CA ASN A 88 44.94 -36.47 -5.74
C ASN A 88 44.24 -35.10 -5.90
N ALA A 89 43.21 -34.78 -5.11
CA ALA A 89 42.50 -33.51 -5.24
C ALA A 89 43.36 -32.29 -4.90
N ILE A 90 44.25 -32.42 -3.90
CA ILE A 90 45.20 -31.35 -3.54
C ILE A 90 46.12 -31.04 -4.72
N ASP A 91 46.71 -32.07 -5.32
CA ASP A 91 47.64 -31.92 -6.44
C ASP A 91 46.92 -31.31 -7.66
N LYS A 92 45.71 -31.79 -7.98
CA LYS A 92 44.88 -31.23 -9.07
C LYS A 92 44.51 -29.76 -8.85
N LEU A 93 44.05 -29.40 -7.65
CA LEU A 93 43.71 -28.01 -7.34
C LEU A 93 44.96 -27.13 -7.36
N PHE A 94 46.09 -27.64 -6.88
CA PHE A 94 47.34 -26.90 -6.88
C PHE A 94 47.84 -26.65 -8.31
N ASP A 95 47.84 -27.68 -9.17
CA ASP A 95 48.17 -27.56 -10.59
C ASP A 95 47.22 -26.58 -11.28
N PHE A 96 45.92 -26.66 -10.98
CA PHE A 96 44.92 -25.74 -11.53
C PHE A 96 45.19 -24.28 -11.14
N ILE A 97 45.65 -24.02 -9.92
CA ILE A 97 46.09 -22.69 -9.48
C ILE A 97 47.36 -22.24 -10.20
N GLN A 98 48.38 -23.11 -10.29
CA GLN A 98 49.66 -22.74 -10.91
C GLN A 98 49.50 -22.45 -12.40
N ILE A 99 48.81 -23.33 -13.13
CA ILE A 99 48.59 -23.22 -14.57
C ILE A 99 47.83 -21.93 -14.92
N ASN A 100 46.83 -21.59 -14.11
CA ASN A 100 45.93 -20.47 -14.41
C ASN A 100 46.28 -19.18 -13.65
N ASN A 101 47.36 -19.17 -12.86
CA ASN A 101 47.81 -18.04 -12.03
C ASN A 101 46.68 -17.44 -11.18
N LEU A 102 46.02 -18.31 -10.40
CA LEU A 102 44.87 -17.96 -9.56
C LEU A 102 45.29 -17.50 -8.16
N ASP A 103 44.45 -16.69 -7.52
CA ASP A 103 44.60 -16.34 -6.11
C ASP A 103 44.00 -17.43 -5.21
N LEU A 104 42.93 -18.07 -5.67
CA LEU A 104 42.35 -19.26 -5.05
C LEU A 104 41.72 -20.17 -6.08
N ALA A 105 41.70 -21.47 -5.78
CA ALA A 105 40.84 -22.42 -6.46
C ALA A 105 40.13 -23.34 -5.48
N TYR A 106 38.91 -23.71 -5.84
CA TYR A 106 38.07 -24.60 -5.06
C TYR A 106 37.32 -25.60 -5.93
N GLY A 107 36.92 -26.72 -5.33
CA GLY A 107 36.08 -27.73 -5.97
C GLY A 107 34.77 -27.99 -5.22
N LYS A 108 34.01 -28.98 -5.69
CA LYS A 108 32.78 -29.44 -5.05
C LYS A 108 33.11 -30.24 -3.79
N MET A 109 32.26 -30.16 -2.79
CA MET A 109 32.37 -30.96 -1.57
C MET A 109 31.48 -32.21 -1.67
N ALA A 110 31.86 -33.32 -1.05
CA ALA A 110 31.01 -34.47 -0.77
C ALA A 110 30.77 -34.56 0.74
N ILE A 111 29.71 -35.27 1.14
CA ILE A 111 29.37 -35.45 2.56
C ILE A 111 29.33 -36.95 2.86
N GLN A 112 30.07 -37.37 3.88
CA GLN A 112 29.95 -38.70 4.44
C GLN A 112 28.89 -38.71 5.54
N LYS A 113 27.92 -39.62 5.43
CA LYS A 113 26.97 -39.92 6.49
C LYS A 113 27.06 -41.40 6.82
N GLU A 114 27.28 -41.68 8.10
CA GLU A 114 27.57 -43.04 8.56
C GLU A 114 28.77 -43.61 7.78
N ASN A 115 28.58 -44.67 7.00
CA ASN A 115 29.63 -45.32 6.20
C ASN A 115 29.50 -45.05 4.69
N GLU A 116 28.63 -44.13 4.26
CA GLU A 116 28.40 -43.83 2.84
C GLU A 116 28.76 -42.38 2.48
N ILE A 117 29.31 -42.18 1.28
CA ILE A 117 29.71 -40.87 0.75
C ILE A 117 28.71 -40.42 -0.31
N PHE A 118 28.16 -39.22 -0.11
CA PHE A 118 27.18 -38.60 -0.99
C PHE A 118 27.77 -37.38 -1.67
N ARG A 119 27.46 -37.22 -2.96
CA ARG A 119 27.76 -35.99 -3.70
C ARG A 119 26.91 -34.85 -3.16
N PHE A 120 27.54 -33.77 -2.68
CA PHE A 120 26.81 -32.60 -2.23
C PHE A 120 26.65 -31.59 -3.37
N GLN A 121 25.41 -31.15 -3.57
CA GLN A 121 25.05 -30.17 -4.59
C GLN A 121 24.71 -28.84 -3.92
N HIS A 122 25.30 -27.77 -4.41
CA HIS A 122 25.05 -26.42 -3.96
C HIS A 122 24.58 -25.57 -5.14
N PRO A 123 23.53 -24.73 -5.01
CA PRO A 123 23.03 -23.91 -6.12
C PRO A 123 24.06 -22.88 -6.63
N GLY A 124 25.09 -22.61 -5.84
CA GLY A 124 26.24 -21.79 -6.23
C GLY A 124 27.31 -22.53 -7.03
N TYR A 125 27.26 -23.87 -7.14
CA TYR A 125 28.16 -24.63 -8.01
C TYR A 125 27.72 -24.54 -9.46
N ARG A 126 28.69 -24.58 -10.38
CA ARG A 126 28.45 -24.58 -11.82
C ARG A 126 28.57 -25.99 -12.38
N ASP A 127 28.04 -26.16 -13.59
CA ASP A 127 28.06 -27.42 -14.34
C ASP A 127 29.34 -27.58 -15.19
N SER A 128 30.30 -26.66 -15.03
CA SER A 128 31.62 -26.73 -15.64
C SER A 128 32.64 -25.93 -14.84
N SER A 129 33.91 -26.31 -14.92
CA SER A 129 35.04 -25.54 -14.37
C SER A 129 35.08 -24.12 -14.96
N TYR A 130 35.56 -23.16 -14.18
CA TYR A 130 35.74 -21.79 -14.64
C TYR A 130 36.94 -21.08 -14.03
N ILE A 131 37.35 -20.00 -14.68
CA ILE A 131 38.43 -19.09 -14.25
C ILE A 131 37.91 -17.67 -14.39
N ASP A 132 37.80 -16.96 -13.26
CA ASP A 132 37.62 -15.50 -13.16
C ASP A 132 36.54 -14.87 -14.06
N ASN A 133 35.48 -15.61 -14.39
CA ASN A 133 34.40 -15.21 -15.30
C ASN A 133 33.05 -14.99 -14.58
N ARG A 134 33.09 -14.88 -13.25
CA ARG A 134 31.93 -14.84 -12.36
C ARG A 134 32.00 -13.63 -11.44
N ASN A 135 30.85 -13.03 -11.15
CA ASN A 135 30.73 -12.07 -10.06
C ASN A 135 30.55 -12.82 -8.73
N GLU A 136 31.68 -13.27 -8.17
CA GLU A 136 31.72 -14.01 -6.90
C GLU A 136 31.09 -13.22 -5.76
N LEU A 137 31.25 -11.89 -5.75
CA LEU A 137 30.68 -11.05 -4.71
C LEU A 137 29.15 -11.16 -4.70
N ASN A 138 28.51 -10.97 -5.85
CA ASN A 138 27.05 -11.04 -5.94
C ASN A 138 26.53 -12.45 -5.65
N ASP A 139 27.20 -13.45 -6.19
CA ASP A 139 26.76 -14.83 -6.08
C ASP A 139 26.94 -15.40 -4.67
N LEU A 140 28.00 -15.02 -3.95
CA LEU A 140 28.19 -15.39 -2.55
C LEU A 140 27.02 -14.89 -1.70
N PHE A 141 26.56 -13.65 -1.91
CA PHE A 141 25.39 -13.11 -1.22
C PHE A 141 24.05 -13.69 -1.70
N PHE A 142 23.95 -14.07 -2.98
CA PHE A 142 22.70 -14.61 -3.55
C PHE A 142 22.49 -16.10 -3.22
N TYR A 143 23.53 -16.93 -3.34
CA TYR A 143 23.46 -18.37 -3.17
C TYR A 143 23.88 -18.88 -1.79
N ASP A 144 24.39 -18.01 -0.90
CA ASP A 144 25.06 -18.35 0.37
C ASP A 144 26.49 -18.89 0.14
N ASN A 145 27.28 -19.07 1.22
CA ASN A 145 28.67 -19.54 1.10
C ASN A 145 28.72 -20.95 0.48
N TYR A 146 29.04 -21.01 -0.82
CA TYR A 146 29.19 -22.24 -1.58
C TYR A 146 30.65 -22.71 -1.69
N ILE A 147 31.61 -21.91 -1.23
CA ILE A 147 33.03 -22.19 -1.37
C ILE A 147 33.46 -23.01 -0.13
N PRO A 148 33.81 -24.29 -0.28
CA PRO A 148 34.17 -25.13 0.86
C PRO A 148 35.57 -24.78 1.34
N ARG A 149 35.70 -24.31 2.59
CA ARG A 149 36.99 -23.88 3.17
C ARG A 149 38.12 -24.91 3.02
N PHE A 150 37.82 -26.18 3.23
CA PHE A 150 38.76 -27.31 3.15
C PHE A 150 38.76 -28.01 1.79
N GLY A 151 37.97 -27.54 0.83
CA GLY A 151 38.09 -27.90 -0.58
C GLY A 151 38.77 -26.80 -1.41
N THR A 152 39.49 -25.90 -0.74
CA THR A 152 40.00 -24.66 -1.32
C THR A 152 41.49 -24.49 -1.01
N ILE A 153 42.30 -24.24 -2.05
CA ILE A 153 43.68 -23.80 -1.91
C ILE A 153 43.75 -22.29 -2.17
N ILE A 154 44.44 -21.56 -1.30
CA ILE A 154 44.53 -20.10 -1.38
C ILE A 154 45.98 -19.65 -1.30
N LYS A 155 46.33 -18.66 -2.11
CA LYS A 155 47.62 -17.98 -2.04
C LYS A 155 47.73 -17.25 -0.70
N LYS A 156 48.77 -17.57 0.09
CA LYS A 156 48.96 -17.04 1.44
C LYS A 156 49.00 -15.51 1.45
N SER A 157 49.69 -14.90 0.50
CA SER A 157 49.77 -13.44 0.36
C SER A 157 48.42 -12.78 0.12
N SER A 158 47.45 -13.51 -0.45
CA SER A 158 46.11 -12.99 -0.71
C SER A 158 45.23 -13.05 0.53
N ILE A 159 45.51 -13.91 1.51
CA ILE A 159 44.69 -14.00 2.74
C ILE A 159 45.34 -13.35 3.97
N PHE A 160 46.67 -13.26 4.01
CA PHE A 160 47.41 -12.76 5.18
C PHE A 160 46.93 -11.37 5.69
N PRO A 161 46.60 -10.39 4.82
CA PRO A 161 46.10 -9.10 5.28
C PRO A 161 44.75 -9.16 6.02
N TYR A 162 43.98 -10.24 5.87
CA TYR A 162 42.66 -10.41 6.48
C TYR A 162 42.71 -11.11 7.84
N PHE A 163 43.83 -11.73 8.18
CA PHE A 163 44.05 -12.36 9.47
C PHE A 163 44.66 -11.36 10.46
N ASN A 164 43.85 -10.37 10.87
CA ASN A 164 44.22 -9.41 11.92
C ASN A 164 43.79 -9.92 13.29
N THR A 165 44.76 -10.18 14.17
CA THR A 165 44.54 -10.70 15.52
C THR A 165 43.60 -9.83 16.36
N ASP A 166 43.65 -8.50 16.22
CA ASP A 166 42.80 -7.59 17.00
C ASP A 166 41.38 -7.50 16.45
N TYR A 167 41.20 -7.60 15.13
CA TYR A 167 39.88 -7.72 14.50
C TYR A 167 39.14 -8.97 15.00
N HIS A 168 39.84 -10.11 15.05
CA HIS A 168 39.25 -11.37 15.51
C HIS A 168 39.04 -11.42 17.01
N LYS A 169 39.92 -10.82 17.82
CA LYS A 169 39.67 -10.63 19.25
C LYS A 169 38.39 -9.82 19.49
N ASN A 170 38.14 -8.77 18.70
CA ASN A 170 36.92 -7.99 18.81
C ASN A 170 35.67 -8.79 18.42
N LEU A 171 35.71 -9.57 17.34
CA LEU A 171 34.62 -10.48 16.98
C LEU A 171 34.38 -11.55 18.05
N ILE A 172 35.44 -12.11 18.64
CA ILE A 172 35.34 -13.10 19.71
C ILE A 172 34.78 -12.46 20.99
N ASN A 173 35.13 -11.21 21.29
CA ASN A 173 34.54 -10.47 22.40
C ASN A 173 33.04 -10.19 22.17
N GLU A 174 32.64 -9.95 20.92
CA GLU A 174 31.27 -9.58 20.56
C GLU A 174 30.32 -10.80 20.42
N PHE A 175 30.81 -11.90 19.84
CA PHE A 175 30.02 -13.10 19.51
C PHE A 175 30.45 -14.36 20.28
N GLY A 176 31.42 -14.25 21.20
CA GLY A 176 32.05 -15.39 21.85
C GLY A 176 32.99 -16.15 20.90
N THR A 177 33.50 -17.30 21.34
CA THR A 177 34.36 -18.18 20.52
C THR A 177 33.60 -18.87 19.37
N VAL A 178 32.31 -18.56 19.22
CA VAL A 178 31.32 -19.29 18.41
C VAL A 178 31.10 -18.66 17.03
N PHE A 179 31.73 -17.52 16.71
CA PHE A 179 31.60 -16.88 15.38
C PHE A 179 32.08 -17.82 14.27
N SER A 180 31.19 -18.43 13.49
CA SER A 180 31.53 -19.56 12.62
C SER A 180 31.66 -19.22 11.13
N SER A 181 31.13 -18.08 10.67
CA SER A 181 31.10 -17.63 9.27
C SER A 181 32.36 -16.89 8.83
N PHE A 182 33.52 -17.26 9.40
CA PHE A 182 34.79 -16.63 9.10
C PHE A 182 35.25 -16.87 7.65
N ASP A 183 35.06 -18.08 7.15
CA ASP A 183 35.34 -18.44 5.76
C ASP A 183 34.48 -17.63 4.79
N TYR A 184 33.21 -17.42 5.13
CA TYR A 184 32.31 -16.59 4.33
C TYR A 184 32.77 -15.12 4.28
N ASP A 185 33.12 -14.53 5.43
CA ASP A 185 33.71 -13.17 5.48
C ASP A 185 35.00 -13.09 4.65
N LEU A 186 35.87 -14.10 4.75
CA LEU A 186 37.10 -14.19 3.97
C LEU A 186 36.82 -14.19 2.47
N PHE A 187 35.91 -15.05 1.99
CA PHE A 187 35.59 -15.13 0.57
C PHE A 187 34.90 -13.88 0.03
N ILE A 188 34.01 -13.25 0.81
CA ILE A 188 33.43 -11.93 0.46
C ILE A 188 34.54 -10.88 0.30
N ASN A 189 35.48 -10.82 1.24
CA ASN A 189 36.58 -9.86 1.17
C ASN A 189 37.51 -10.10 -0.03
N LEU A 190 37.85 -11.36 -0.31
CA LEU A 190 38.64 -11.73 -1.49
C LEU A 190 37.91 -11.36 -2.78
N ALA A 191 36.60 -11.60 -2.87
CA ALA A 191 35.78 -11.20 -4.01
C ALA A 191 35.72 -9.67 -4.17
N LYS A 192 35.53 -8.90 -3.08
CA LYS A 192 35.53 -7.42 -3.11
C LYS A 192 36.85 -6.81 -3.58
N LYS A 193 37.97 -7.51 -3.39
CA LYS A 193 39.29 -7.06 -3.87
C LYS A 193 39.65 -7.61 -5.26
N ASN A 194 38.67 -8.16 -5.99
CA ASN A 194 38.85 -8.70 -7.34
C ASN A 194 40.02 -9.70 -7.42
N LYS A 195 40.13 -10.58 -6.43
CA LYS A 195 41.06 -11.73 -6.49
C LYS A 195 40.60 -12.69 -7.57
N LYS A 196 41.54 -13.44 -8.17
CA LYS A 196 41.22 -14.39 -9.25
C LYS A 196 40.74 -15.73 -8.68
N PHE A 197 39.47 -16.04 -8.92
CA PHE A 197 38.86 -17.29 -8.48
C PHE A 197 38.91 -18.33 -9.59
N GLY A 198 39.18 -19.58 -9.24
CA GLY A 198 38.94 -20.72 -10.10
C GLY A 198 38.04 -21.75 -9.43
N PHE A 199 37.14 -22.31 -10.21
CA PHE A 199 36.32 -23.44 -9.79
C PHE A 199 36.67 -24.65 -10.64
N LEU A 200 36.99 -25.75 -9.97
CA LEU A 200 37.18 -27.05 -10.60
C LEU A 200 35.90 -27.86 -10.40
N ASP A 201 35.24 -28.26 -11.48
CA ASP A 201 34.05 -29.11 -11.43
C ASP A 201 34.40 -30.58 -11.14
N GLU A 202 34.98 -30.79 -9.96
CA GLU A 202 35.28 -32.10 -9.38
C GLU A 202 34.97 -32.07 -7.88
N PHE A 203 34.65 -33.24 -7.32
CA PHE A 203 34.57 -33.40 -5.88
C PHE A 203 35.99 -33.50 -5.32
N VAL A 204 36.35 -32.61 -4.40
CA VAL A 204 37.72 -32.47 -3.90
C VAL A 204 37.88 -32.81 -2.43
N CYS A 205 36.82 -32.70 -1.63
CA CYS A 205 36.88 -33.00 -0.20
C CYS A 205 35.62 -33.72 0.28
N VAL A 206 35.74 -34.38 1.43
CA VAL A 206 34.64 -35.05 2.12
C VAL A 206 34.49 -34.46 3.51
N ASP A 207 33.31 -33.89 3.77
CA ASP A 207 32.86 -33.49 5.10
C ASP A 207 32.26 -34.71 5.81
N CYS A 208 32.84 -35.12 6.94
CA CYS A 208 32.32 -36.26 7.69
C CYS A 208 31.35 -35.76 8.76
N GLU A 209 30.04 -35.88 8.48
CA GLU A 209 29.02 -35.53 9.46
C GLU A 209 29.13 -36.46 10.67
N LYS A 210 29.53 -35.94 11.84
CA LYS A 210 29.37 -36.67 13.10
C LYS A 210 27.87 -36.84 13.38
N SER A 211 27.42 -38.09 13.38
CA SER A 211 26.09 -38.49 13.83
C SER A 211 25.91 -38.19 15.33
N LYS A 212 25.47 -36.98 15.68
CA LYS A 212 24.81 -36.69 16.97
C LYS A 212 23.67 -35.70 16.77
N ASP A 213 22.47 -36.22 17.02
CA ASP A 213 21.19 -35.56 17.29
C ASP A 213 20.84 -34.28 16.50
N GLN A 214 19.78 -34.40 15.72
CA GLN A 214 19.06 -33.35 14.98
C GLN A 214 18.55 -32.16 15.84
N PHE A 215 18.89 -32.09 17.12
CA PHE A 215 18.46 -31.04 18.05
C PHE A 215 19.54 -30.01 18.42
N VAL A 216 20.83 -30.24 18.13
CA VAL A 216 21.91 -29.27 18.47
C VAL A 216 22.20 -28.27 17.35
N ARG A 217 21.77 -28.54 16.10
CA ARG A 217 21.91 -27.57 14.99
C ARG A 217 21.09 -26.29 15.19
N VAL A 218 20.22 -26.28 16.19
CA VAL A 218 19.27 -25.23 16.58
C VAL A 218 19.89 -23.94 17.14
N GLU A 219 21.15 -23.94 17.56
CA GLU A 219 21.83 -22.69 17.93
C GLU A 219 22.83 -22.27 16.84
N GLU A 220 23.57 -23.21 16.26
CA GLU A 220 24.60 -22.92 15.24
C GLU A 220 24.06 -22.24 13.97
N GLU A 221 22.95 -22.69 13.36
CA GLU A 221 22.43 -21.95 12.19
C GLU A 221 21.85 -20.56 12.55
N SER A 222 21.51 -20.32 13.82
CA SER A 222 20.93 -19.04 14.29
C SER A 222 22.06 -18.02 14.48
N LEU A 223 23.18 -18.50 15.04
CA LEU A 223 24.47 -17.82 15.06
C LEU A 223 24.94 -17.54 13.63
N LYS A 224 25.11 -18.56 12.77
CA LYS A 224 25.46 -18.38 11.35
C LYS A 224 24.56 -17.39 10.62
N TYR A 225 23.29 -17.33 10.97
CA TYR A 225 22.35 -16.38 10.39
C TYR A 225 22.55 -14.94 10.89
N LEU A 226 22.77 -14.73 12.19
CA LEU A 226 23.13 -13.42 12.74
C LEU A 226 24.48 -12.94 12.24
N GLU A 227 25.43 -13.85 12.06
CA GLU A 227 26.72 -13.60 11.43
C GLU A 227 26.52 -13.15 9.98
N LYS A 228 25.61 -13.74 9.21
CA LYS A 228 25.28 -13.28 7.83
C LYS A 228 24.67 -11.88 7.79
N ILE A 229 23.72 -11.58 8.67
CA ILE A 229 23.16 -10.22 8.80
C ILE A 229 24.26 -9.22 9.16
N PHE A 230 25.14 -9.61 10.08
CA PHE A 230 26.30 -8.81 10.47
C PHE A 230 27.24 -8.58 9.28
N LEU A 231 27.60 -9.62 8.53
CA LEU A 231 28.48 -9.51 7.36
C LEU A 231 27.87 -8.67 6.24
N PHE A 232 26.56 -8.79 5.99
CA PHE A 232 25.85 -7.93 5.06
C PHE A 232 25.92 -6.46 5.49
N ASN A 233 25.58 -6.17 6.74
CA ASN A 233 25.65 -4.82 7.29
C ASN A 233 27.10 -4.28 7.32
N LYS A 234 28.09 -5.13 7.60
CA LYS A 234 29.51 -4.77 7.62
C LYS A 234 29.99 -4.36 6.23
N HIS A 235 29.63 -5.15 5.20
CA HIS A 235 30.18 -4.97 3.85
C HIS A 235 29.41 -3.98 2.99
N PHE A 236 28.14 -3.67 3.32
CA PHE A 236 27.26 -2.81 2.51
C PHE A 236 26.62 -1.65 3.28
N LYS A 237 27.11 -1.30 4.47
CA LYS A 237 26.54 -0.24 5.34
C LYS A 237 26.29 1.11 4.66
N ASN A 238 27.02 1.42 3.58
CA ASN A 238 26.94 2.68 2.84
C ASN A 238 26.63 2.50 1.33
N GLU A 239 26.24 1.31 0.89
CA GLU A 239 25.79 1.05 -0.48
C GLU A 239 24.30 0.67 -0.46
N SER A 240 23.55 1.01 -1.52
CA SER A 240 22.16 0.55 -1.67
C SER A 240 22.17 -0.75 -2.46
N PRO A 241 22.12 -1.94 -1.83
CA PRO A 241 22.05 -3.19 -2.58
C PRO A 241 20.71 -3.30 -3.32
N ASP A 242 20.75 -3.87 -4.52
CA ASP A 242 19.57 -4.10 -5.34
C ASP A 242 18.50 -4.92 -4.60
N LYS A 243 17.23 -4.53 -4.75
CA LYS A 243 16.07 -5.16 -4.07
C LYS A 243 15.94 -6.67 -4.30
N LEU A 244 16.44 -7.18 -5.43
CA LEU A 244 16.45 -8.61 -5.76
C LEU A 244 17.42 -9.42 -4.88
N MET A 245 18.49 -8.78 -4.40
CA MET A 245 19.50 -9.41 -3.55
C MET A 245 18.98 -9.59 -2.12
N ILE A 246 18.30 -8.57 -1.58
CA ILE A 246 17.59 -8.64 -0.29
C ILE A 246 16.49 -9.71 -0.34
N PHE A 247 15.71 -9.75 -1.42
CA PHE A 247 14.62 -10.70 -1.61
C PHE A 247 15.08 -12.17 -1.77
N SER A 248 16.27 -12.41 -2.33
CA SER A 248 16.85 -13.77 -2.46
C SER A 248 17.36 -14.30 -1.11
N ILE A 249 18.03 -13.42 -0.35
CA ILE A 249 18.46 -13.72 1.03
C ILE A 249 17.22 -14.03 1.90
N GLU A 250 16.14 -13.27 1.74
CA GLU A 250 14.84 -13.44 2.44
C GLU A 250 14.07 -14.73 2.07
N ASN A 251 14.18 -15.23 0.83
CA ASN A 251 13.51 -16.47 0.41
C ASN A 251 14.24 -17.74 0.87
N ASN A 252 15.57 -17.77 0.84
CA ASN A 252 16.36 -18.89 1.40
C ASN A 252 16.19 -19.04 2.93
N LEU A 253 15.74 -17.95 3.56
CA LEU A 253 15.50 -17.77 4.99
C LEU A 253 14.27 -18.51 5.53
N ASP A 254 13.26 -18.73 4.70
CA ASP A 254 12.01 -19.38 5.12
C ASP A 254 12.05 -20.90 5.01
N GLU A 255 12.93 -21.47 4.19
CA GLU A 255 13.07 -22.91 4.04
C GLU A 255 13.87 -23.57 5.19
N LYS A 256 14.94 -22.93 5.69
CA LYS A 256 15.85 -23.58 6.67
C LYS A 256 15.45 -23.40 8.15
N LEU A 257 14.68 -22.36 8.50
CA LEU A 257 14.29 -22.06 9.89
C LEU A 257 13.20 -22.98 10.50
N ASN A 258 12.67 -23.94 9.73
CA ASN A 258 11.67 -24.90 10.22
C ASN A 258 12.24 -26.05 11.09
N LEU A 259 13.56 -26.16 11.27
CA LEU A 259 14.19 -27.30 11.99
C LEU A 259 14.54 -27.04 13.48
N LYS A 260 14.08 -25.92 14.05
CA LYS A 260 14.62 -25.36 15.30
C LYS A 260 13.59 -25.19 16.43
N LYS A 261 13.08 -26.29 16.96
CA LYS A 261 12.38 -26.29 18.26
C LYS A 261 12.80 -27.49 19.10
N LYS A 262 13.95 -27.41 19.76
CA LYS A 262 14.23 -27.93 21.13
C LYS A 262 15.74 -28.03 21.38
N SER A 263 16.28 -27.11 22.18
CA SER A 263 17.11 -27.42 23.35
C SER A 263 17.57 -26.09 23.96
N ASN A 264 17.27 -25.87 25.24
CA ASN A 264 17.83 -24.78 26.03
C ASN A 264 19.16 -25.27 26.61
N THR A 265 20.21 -24.45 26.59
CA THR A 265 20.93 -23.89 27.77
C THR A 265 22.33 -23.43 27.38
N ASP A 266 22.65 -22.13 27.53
CA ASP A 266 23.80 -21.64 28.32
C ASP A 266 23.93 -20.10 28.30
N SER A 267 24.57 -19.54 29.34
CA SER A 267 24.53 -18.09 29.65
C SER A 267 25.24 -17.18 28.65
N GLU A 268 26.06 -17.72 27.73
CA GLU A 268 26.65 -16.95 26.62
C GLU A 268 25.62 -16.56 25.54
N ASN A 269 24.47 -17.26 25.47
CA ASN A 269 23.40 -16.96 24.51
C ASN A 269 22.56 -15.71 24.86
N LYS A 270 22.79 -15.01 25.99
CA LYS A 270 21.92 -13.90 26.43
C LYS A 270 21.99 -12.64 25.55
N ASN A 271 23.15 -12.30 24.98
CA ASN A 271 23.25 -11.13 24.09
C ASN A 271 22.70 -11.41 22.68
N LEU A 272 22.87 -12.64 22.20
CA LEU A 272 22.28 -13.11 20.94
C LEU A 272 20.76 -13.29 21.01
N LEU A 273 20.25 -13.87 22.10
CA LEU A 273 18.80 -13.96 22.35
C LEU A 273 18.17 -12.57 22.43
N LYS A 274 18.87 -11.55 22.92
CA LYS A 274 18.35 -10.16 22.96
C LYS A 274 18.14 -9.57 21.56
N HIS A 275 19.02 -9.85 20.61
CA HIS A 275 18.86 -9.46 19.20
C HIS A 275 17.85 -10.35 18.47
N PHE A 276 17.85 -11.67 18.74
CA PHE A 276 16.89 -12.64 18.20
C PHE A 276 15.45 -12.41 18.70
N TYR A 277 15.23 -11.98 19.94
CA TYR A 277 13.90 -11.63 20.47
C TYR A 277 13.33 -10.34 19.88
N ASN A 278 14.20 -9.39 19.49
CA ASN A 278 13.79 -8.22 18.71
C ASN A 278 13.37 -8.62 17.28
N PHE A 279 13.98 -9.67 16.71
CA PHE A 279 13.64 -10.20 15.37
C PHE A 279 12.47 -11.21 15.37
N GLN A 280 12.31 -12.07 16.38
CA GLN A 280 11.19 -13.04 16.49
C GLN A 280 9.85 -12.38 16.83
N LYS A 281 9.84 -11.18 17.44
CA LYS A 281 8.62 -10.34 17.52
C LYS A 281 8.08 -9.97 16.14
N ILE A 282 8.92 -10.02 15.11
CA ILE A 282 8.57 -9.71 13.72
C ILE A 282 8.08 -10.99 12.99
N LYS A 283 8.63 -12.18 13.28
CA LYS A 283 8.38 -13.42 12.50
C LYS A 283 7.23 -14.34 12.98
N LYS A 284 6.80 -14.32 14.26
CA LYS A 284 5.85 -15.33 14.82
C LYS A 284 4.38 -15.24 14.32
N LYS A 285 4.06 -14.38 13.36
CA LYS A 285 2.68 -14.15 12.86
C LYS A 285 2.34 -14.82 11.52
N GLU A 286 3.30 -15.40 10.78
CA GLU A 286 3.06 -15.67 9.34
C GLU A 286 3.05 -17.14 8.84
N ASN A 287 3.92 -18.06 9.27
CA ASN A 287 4.19 -19.26 8.44
C ASN A 287 3.42 -20.58 8.74
N GLY A 288 2.25 -20.52 9.40
CA GLY A 288 1.36 -21.69 9.55
C GLY A 288 0.34 -21.90 8.42
N LEU A 289 0.18 -20.94 7.49
CA LEU A 289 -1.03 -20.83 6.65
C LEU A 289 -0.94 -21.39 5.21
N ARG A 290 0.25 -21.71 4.68
CA ARG A 290 0.43 -21.83 3.21
C ARG A 290 0.13 -23.20 2.58
N SER A 291 0.15 -24.32 3.30
CA SER A 291 0.12 -25.64 2.65
C SER A 291 -1.27 -26.27 2.45
N GLU A 292 -2.33 -25.79 3.10
CA GLU A 292 -3.71 -26.28 2.83
C GLU A 292 -4.47 -25.50 1.73
N LEU A 293 -3.89 -24.42 1.19
CA LEU A 293 -4.59 -23.49 0.31
C LEU A 293 -4.60 -23.87 -1.19
N LYS A 294 -3.88 -24.92 -1.63
CA LYS A 294 -3.82 -25.28 -3.07
C LYS A 294 -4.95 -26.22 -3.55
N LYS A 295 -5.79 -26.77 -2.67
CA LYS A 295 -6.88 -27.70 -3.06
C LYS A 295 -8.31 -27.12 -2.99
N ASN A 296 -8.49 -25.86 -2.58
CA ASN A 296 -9.78 -25.18 -2.65
C ASN A 296 -9.71 -23.96 -3.58
N LYS A 297 -10.32 -24.06 -4.76
CA LYS A 297 -10.50 -22.95 -5.71
C LYS A 297 -11.57 -22.00 -5.15
N LEU A 298 -11.27 -21.32 -4.05
CA LEU A 298 -12.06 -20.23 -3.49
C LEU A 298 -11.52 -18.92 -4.08
N MET A 299 -12.38 -18.19 -4.81
CA MET A 299 -12.08 -16.83 -5.25
C MET A 299 -11.68 -15.98 -4.04
N ASP A 300 -10.48 -15.40 -4.07
CA ASP A 300 -10.02 -14.50 -3.00
C ASP A 300 -10.98 -13.32 -2.89
N THR A 301 -11.75 -13.32 -1.81
CA THR A 301 -12.78 -12.32 -1.51
C THR A 301 -12.30 -11.52 -0.29
N ILE A 302 -12.25 -10.21 -0.45
CA ILE A 302 -11.77 -9.24 0.53
C ILE A 302 -12.93 -8.33 0.92
N VAL A 303 -13.12 -8.13 2.22
CA VAL A 303 -14.04 -7.12 2.75
C VAL A 303 -13.21 -5.97 3.31
N GLY A 304 -13.25 -4.82 2.64
CA GLY A 304 -12.78 -3.56 3.21
C GLY A 304 -13.91 -2.86 3.93
N PHE A 305 -13.64 -2.17 5.04
CA PHE A 305 -14.65 -1.37 5.73
C PHE A 305 -14.07 -0.10 6.32
N GLN A 306 -14.94 0.88 6.56
CA GLN A 306 -14.66 2.16 7.24
C GLN A 306 -15.69 2.38 8.35
N SER A 307 -15.24 2.87 9.51
CA SER A 307 -16.07 3.10 10.71
C SER A 307 -15.74 4.48 11.30
N GLY A 308 -16.63 5.02 12.12
CA GLY A 308 -16.58 6.43 12.53
C GLY A 308 -17.53 7.23 11.65
N HIS A 309 -17.08 8.35 11.07
CA HIS A 309 -17.83 9.04 10.01
C HIS A 309 -17.60 8.37 8.65
N ASP A 310 -18.41 8.75 7.65
CA ASP A 310 -18.30 8.23 6.28
C ASP A 310 -18.30 6.69 6.24
N VAL A 311 -19.12 6.08 7.11
CA VAL A 311 -19.19 4.63 7.30
C VAL A 311 -19.55 3.94 6.00
N SER A 312 -18.79 2.91 5.66
CA SER A 312 -18.98 2.15 4.44
C SER A 312 -18.34 0.76 4.54
N TYR A 313 -18.69 -0.09 3.58
CA TYR A 313 -17.94 -1.31 3.31
C TYR A 313 -17.81 -1.54 1.81
N CYS A 314 -16.81 -2.34 1.44
CA CYS A 314 -16.53 -2.78 0.08
C CYS A 314 -16.34 -4.30 0.06
N LEU A 315 -17.00 -4.97 -0.87
CA LEU A 315 -16.73 -6.36 -1.20
C LEU A 315 -15.91 -6.42 -2.49
N LEU A 316 -14.65 -6.79 -2.39
CA LEU A 316 -13.74 -6.96 -3.52
C LEU A 316 -13.57 -8.45 -3.84
N LYS A 317 -13.71 -8.80 -5.12
CA LYS A 317 -13.59 -10.17 -5.61
C LYS A 317 -12.75 -10.20 -6.88
N ASN A 318 -11.68 -11.00 -6.87
CA ASN A 318 -10.74 -11.09 -7.99
C ASN A 318 -10.19 -9.72 -8.45
N GLY A 319 -9.82 -8.86 -7.49
CA GLY A 319 -9.29 -7.51 -7.77
C GLY A 319 -10.33 -6.45 -8.10
N LYS A 320 -11.61 -6.80 -8.29
CA LYS A 320 -12.67 -5.85 -8.66
C LYS A 320 -13.63 -5.61 -7.48
N PRO A 321 -13.89 -4.36 -7.09
CA PRO A 321 -15.02 -4.04 -6.24
C PRO A 321 -16.32 -4.48 -6.89
N LEU A 322 -17.12 -5.25 -6.16
CA LEU A 322 -18.45 -5.71 -6.60
C LEU A 322 -19.56 -4.95 -5.91
N ILE A 323 -19.34 -4.61 -4.63
CA ILE A 323 -20.28 -3.87 -3.81
C ILE A 323 -19.50 -2.80 -3.06
N HIS A 324 -20.06 -1.60 -3.01
CA HIS A 324 -19.65 -0.56 -2.09
C HIS A 324 -20.89 0.23 -1.68
N GLU A 325 -21.12 0.31 -0.38
CA GLU A 325 -22.32 0.92 0.20
C GLU A 325 -21.91 1.86 1.34
N GLU A 326 -22.60 2.99 1.44
CA GLU A 326 -22.36 4.03 2.46
C GLU A 326 -23.55 4.09 3.42
N LEU A 327 -23.29 4.10 4.73
CA LEU A 327 -24.34 3.99 5.76
C LEU A 327 -25.42 5.05 5.63
N GLU A 328 -25.03 6.29 5.30
CA GLU A 328 -25.97 7.41 5.15
C GLU A 328 -27.07 7.13 4.12
N ARG A 329 -26.79 6.32 3.08
CA ARG A 329 -27.78 5.93 2.07
C ARG A 329 -28.92 5.11 2.67
N PHE A 330 -28.64 4.34 3.72
CA PHE A 330 -29.61 3.42 4.34
C PHE A 330 -30.29 4.02 5.57
N THR A 331 -29.54 4.78 6.37
CA THR A 331 -30.10 5.41 7.57
C THR A 331 -30.80 6.73 7.27
N ARG A 332 -30.57 7.28 6.08
CA ARG A 332 -31.11 8.57 5.62
C ARG A 332 -30.57 9.75 6.45
N VAL A 333 -29.48 9.54 7.19
CA VAL A 333 -28.77 10.56 7.97
C VAL A 333 -27.37 10.75 7.39
N LYS A 334 -27.08 11.96 6.93
CA LYS A 334 -25.76 12.32 6.37
C LYS A 334 -24.67 12.23 7.43
N GLU A 335 -23.51 11.71 7.02
CA GLU A 335 -22.30 11.61 7.86
C GLU A 335 -22.55 10.97 9.24
N GLU A 336 -23.53 10.06 9.32
CA GLU A 336 -23.84 9.37 10.58
C GLU A 336 -22.66 8.54 11.06
N LEU A 337 -22.40 8.60 12.37
CA LEU A 337 -21.37 7.78 12.99
C LEU A 337 -21.83 6.33 13.11
N GLY A 338 -20.96 5.38 12.81
CA GLY A 338 -21.29 3.96 12.90
C GLY A 338 -20.12 3.01 12.67
N ASP A 339 -20.44 1.73 12.51
CA ASP A 339 -19.49 0.63 12.32
C ASP A 339 -19.72 -0.04 10.95
N GLY A 340 -18.74 0.07 10.06
CA GLY A 340 -18.82 -0.47 8.70
C GLY A 340 -18.79 -2.00 8.65
N LEU A 341 -18.19 -2.66 9.65
CA LEU A 341 -18.25 -4.11 9.76
C LEU A 341 -19.66 -4.57 10.17
N LYS A 342 -20.31 -3.84 11.08
CA LYS A 342 -21.71 -4.08 11.43
C LYS A 342 -22.61 -3.90 10.21
N MET A 343 -22.43 -2.79 9.48
CA MET A 343 -23.15 -2.53 8.24
C MET A 343 -23.03 -3.69 7.25
N PHE A 344 -21.82 -4.22 7.05
CA PHE A 344 -21.58 -5.38 6.19
C PHE A 344 -22.36 -6.64 6.63
N PHE A 345 -22.43 -6.94 7.93
CA PHE A 345 -23.16 -8.13 8.41
C PHE A 345 -24.68 -7.96 8.46
N ASP A 346 -25.17 -6.72 8.51
CA ASP A 346 -26.60 -6.42 8.50
C ASP A 346 -27.17 -6.37 7.07
N ALA A 347 -26.33 -6.14 6.07
CA ALA A 347 -26.71 -6.15 4.67
C ALA A 347 -27.22 -7.54 4.24
N LYS A 348 -28.55 -7.64 4.03
CA LYS A 348 -29.27 -8.90 3.80
C LYS A 348 -29.03 -9.54 2.43
N HIS A 349 -28.26 -8.89 1.55
CA HIS A 349 -28.16 -9.21 0.12
C HIS A 349 -26.88 -9.98 -0.26
N HIS A 350 -25.98 -10.19 0.71
CA HIS A 350 -24.71 -10.88 0.50
C HIS A 350 -24.90 -12.39 0.54
N LEU A 351 -25.43 -12.93 -0.55
CA LEU A 351 -25.30 -14.34 -0.85
C LEU A 351 -23.80 -14.66 -0.97
N HIS A 352 -23.30 -15.46 -0.02
CA HIS A 352 -21.95 -16.06 0.06
C HIS A 352 -20.87 -15.36 0.92
N HIS A 353 -21.19 -14.96 2.16
CA HIS A 353 -20.17 -14.66 3.18
C HIS A 353 -19.24 -15.84 3.53
N LYS A 354 -19.59 -17.07 3.13
CA LYS A 354 -18.89 -18.30 3.54
C LYS A 354 -17.43 -18.36 3.07
N ASN A 355 -17.06 -17.59 2.05
CA ASN A 355 -15.77 -17.70 1.35
C ASN A 355 -14.85 -16.49 1.58
N ILE A 356 -15.20 -15.60 2.52
CA ILE A 356 -14.39 -14.41 2.79
C ILE A 356 -13.13 -14.82 3.53
N LYS A 357 -11.98 -14.49 2.95
CA LYS A 357 -10.67 -14.84 3.48
C LYS A 357 -9.97 -13.65 4.11
N TYR A 358 -10.30 -12.43 3.69
CA TYR A 358 -9.64 -11.26 4.24
C TYR A 358 -10.66 -10.20 4.63
N PHE A 359 -10.38 -9.57 5.78
CA PHE A 359 -11.01 -8.33 6.18
C PHE A 359 -9.91 -7.27 6.28
N THR A 360 -10.20 -6.04 5.90
CA THR A 360 -9.23 -4.95 5.96
C THR A 360 -9.87 -3.65 6.39
N PHE A 361 -9.11 -2.83 7.12
CA PHE A 361 -9.54 -1.54 7.65
C PHE A 361 -8.48 -0.48 7.35
N GLY A 362 -8.90 0.62 6.72
CA GLY A 362 -7.99 1.64 6.20
C GLY A 362 -7.55 2.70 7.19
N ASN A 363 -7.71 2.51 8.51
CA ASN A 363 -7.37 3.53 9.50
C ASN A 363 -6.66 2.92 10.73
N PHE A 364 -5.34 2.82 10.62
CA PHE A 364 -4.47 2.18 11.60
C PHE A 364 -4.72 2.66 13.05
N GLY A 365 -5.00 1.74 13.98
CA GLY A 365 -5.27 2.04 15.40
C GLY A 365 -6.61 2.75 15.69
N GLY A 366 -7.38 3.09 14.67
CA GLY A 366 -8.60 3.92 14.77
C GLY A 366 -9.85 3.19 15.25
N ARG A 367 -9.89 1.85 15.19
CA ARG A 367 -11.09 1.09 15.51
C ARG A 367 -11.48 1.11 16.99
N GLN A 368 -10.49 1.16 17.89
CA GLN A 368 -10.70 1.16 19.35
C GLN A 368 -10.34 2.50 20.03
N LYS A 369 -9.40 3.28 19.47
CA LYS A 369 -8.80 4.43 20.18
C LYS A 369 -9.62 5.73 20.13
N LYS A 370 -10.46 5.97 19.10
CA LYS A 370 -11.07 7.30 18.88
C LYS A 370 -12.55 7.43 19.28
N TRP A 371 -13.30 6.34 19.43
CA TRP A 371 -14.77 6.42 19.45
C TRP A 371 -15.46 5.68 20.61
N GLY A 372 -14.70 5.17 21.59
CA GLY A 372 -15.25 4.45 22.74
C GLY A 372 -16.08 3.20 22.35
N ASN A 373 -17.09 2.85 23.14
CA ASN A 373 -17.95 1.67 22.95
C ASN A 373 -18.86 1.71 21.69
N ASN A 374 -18.82 2.78 20.87
CA ASN A 374 -19.77 2.99 19.76
C ASN A 374 -19.32 2.41 18.41
N THR A 375 -18.06 2.02 18.23
CA THR A 375 -17.50 1.55 16.94
C THR A 375 -16.87 0.16 17.01
N SER A 376 -17.23 -0.62 18.04
CA SER A 376 -16.82 -2.01 18.14
C SER A 376 -18.03 -2.89 18.45
N ASP A 377 -18.83 -3.17 17.43
CA ASP A 377 -19.91 -4.15 17.56
C ASP A 377 -19.29 -5.53 17.85
N THR A 378 -19.42 -5.99 19.09
CA THR A 378 -18.80 -7.23 19.57
C THR A 378 -19.33 -8.44 18.81
N LEU A 379 -20.61 -8.42 18.42
CA LEU A 379 -21.25 -9.45 17.62
C LEU A 379 -20.63 -9.55 16.22
N SER A 380 -20.47 -8.42 15.51
CA SER A 380 -19.85 -8.37 14.19
C SER A 380 -18.38 -8.76 14.22
N ASN A 381 -17.65 -8.35 15.27
CA ASN A 381 -16.30 -8.85 15.52
C ASN A 381 -16.26 -10.37 15.70
N SER A 382 -17.19 -10.92 16.47
CA SER A 382 -17.31 -12.36 16.66
C SER A 382 -17.63 -13.08 15.33
N LYS A 383 -18.57 -12.55 14.53
CA LYS A 383 -18.90 -13.08 13.19
C LYS A 383 -17.67 -13.06 12.25
N MET A 384 -16.93 -11.95 12.22
CA MET A 384 -15.70 -11.81 11.44
C MET A 384 -14.65 -12.83 11.89
N ASN A 385 -14.36 -12.90 13.18
CA ASN A 385 -13.39 -13.85 13.74
C ASN A 385 -13.78 -15.31 13.44
N LYS A 386 -15.07 -15.65 13.51
CA LYS A 386 -15.57 -16.98 13.14
C LYS A 386 -15.33 -17.28 11.65
N LEU A 387 -15.54 -16.31 10.75
CA LEU A 387 -15.24 -16.47 9.33
C LEU A 387 -13.73 -16.58 9.07
N LEU A 388 -12.92 -15.74 9.69
CA LEU A 388 -11.46 -15.77 9.58
C LEU A 388 -10.90 -17.11 10.06
N ASN A 389 -11.34 -17.60 11.21
CA ASN A 389 -10.92 -18.91 11.73
C ASN A 389 -11.35 -20.05 10.80
N LYS A 390 -12.59 -20.03 10.32
CA LYS A 390 -13.12 -21.04 9.40
C LYS A 390 -12.35 -21.08 8.08
N ASN A 391 -11.98 -19.92 7.54
CA ASN A 391 -11.41 -19.79 6.19
C ASN A 391 -9.89 -19.61 6.20
N LYS A 392 -9.22 -19.73 7.35
CA LYS A 392 -7.78 -19.44 7.54
C LYS A 392 -7.43 -18.08 6.95
N GLY A 393 -8.24 -17.10 7.31
CA GLY A 393 -8.17 -15.73 6.84
C GLY A 393 -7.35 -14.81 7.73
N GLN A 394 -7.21 -13.56 7.31
CA GLN A 394 -6.56 -12.51 8.12
C GLN A 394 -7.36 -11.20 8.14
N PHE A 395 -7.28 -10.51 9.27
CA PHE A 395 -7.68 -9.11 9.40
C PHE A 395 -6.43 -8.23 9.33
N ILE A 396 -6.45 -7.21 8.46
CA ILE A 396 -5.30 -6.34 8.20
C ILE A 396 -5.71 -4.88 8.38
N GLU A 397 -4.93 -4.14 9.17
CA GLU A 397 -5.08 -2.70 9.31
C GLU A 397 -4.03 -1.99 8.47
N LEU A 398 -4.44 -0.95 7.75
CA LEU A 398 -3.60 -0.20 6.82
C LEU A 398 -3.60 1.29 7.18
N SER A 399 -2.58 2.01 6.69
CA SER A 399 -2.49 3.46 6.92
C SER A 399 -3.56 4.22 6.14
N HIS A 400 -4.02 5.32 6.71
CA HIS A 400 -5.11 6.14 6.17
C HIS A 400 -4.78 6.73 4.81
N HIS A 401 -3.68 7.47 4.69
CA HIS A 401 -3.34 8.09 3.41
C HIS A 401 -2.87 7.06 2.39
N MET A 402 -2.27 5.94 2.81
CA MET A 402 -1.91 4.87 1.88
C MET A 402 -3.14 4.25 1.23
N THR A 403 -4.24 4.10 1.97
CA THR A 403 -5.48 3.56 1.42
C THR A 403 -6.22 4.57 0.55
N HIS A 404 -6.17 5.87 0.86
CA HIS A 404 -6.57 6.93 -0.08
C HIS A 404 -5.77 6.86 -1.39
N ALA A 405 -4.43 6.73 -1.29
CA ALA A 405 -3.56 6.62 -2.46
C ALA A 405 -3.89 5.37 -3.29
N ALA A 406 -4.15 4.24 -2.64
CA ALA A 406 -4.55 3.01 -3.28
C ALA A 406 -5.89 3.14 -4.03
N ASN A 407 -6.89 3.76 -3.39
CA ASN A 407 -8.20 4.01 -3.99
C ASN A 407 -8.07 4.80 -5.30
N ALA A 408 -7.25 5.86 -5.32
CA ALA A 408 -7.04 6.62 -6.56
C ALA A 408 -6.19 5.85 -7.57
N PHE A 409 -5.00 5.39 -7.19
CA PHE A 409 -4.05 4.81 -8.13
C PHE A 409 -4.56 3.51 -8.75
N PHE A 410 -5.08 2.56 -7.94
CA PHE A 410 -5.53 1.27 -8.48
C PHE A 410 -6.90 1.31 -9.16
N SER A 411 -7.70 2.35 -8.90
CA SER A 411 -8.91 2.61 -9.67
C SER A 411 -8.63 3.37 -10.97
N SER A 412 -7.51 4.10 -11.06
CA SER A 412 -7.05 4.67 -12.33
C SER A 412 -6.52 3.59 -13.28
N ASN A 413 -6.41 3.92 -14.56
CA ASN A 413 -5.69 3.12 -15.56
C ASN A 413 -4.21 3.53 -15.73
N PHE A 414 -3.70 4.47 -14.91
CA PHE A 414 -2.36 5.04 -15.09
C PHE A 414 -1.25 4.09 -14.62
N GLU A 415 -0.34 3.69 -15.50
CA GLU A 415 0.80 2.84 -15.10
C GLU A 415 1.81 3.57 -14.21
N ASN A 416 2.02 4.86 -14.43
CA ASN A 416 2.87 5.72 -13.61
C ASN A 416 2.10 7.00 -13.25
N SER A 417 2.16 7.44 -11.99
CA SER A 417 1.46 8.65 -11.53
C SER A 417 2.12 9.23 -10.28
N LEU A 418 2.17 10.56 -10.18
CA LEU A 418 2.25 11.20 -8.87
C LEU A 418 0.89 11.02 -8.19
N ILE A 419 0.86 10.83 -6.88
CA ILE A 419 -0.37 10.68 -6.11
C ILE A 419 -0.34 11.67 -4.94
N LEU A 420 -1.28 12.61 -4.92
CA LEU A 420 -1.51 13.53 -3.81
C LEU A 420 -2.70 13.04 -2.99
N THR A 421 -2.47 12.74 -1.72
CA THR A 421 -3.56 12.54 -0.75
C THR A 421 -3.65 13.75 0.15
N ILE A 422 -4.84 14.32 0.31
CA ILE A 422 -5.07 15.55 1.08
C ILE A 422 -6.43 15.50 1.78
N ASP A 423 -6.39 15.49 3.11
CA ASP A 423 -7.53 15.09 3.94
C ASP A 423 -7.55 15.83 5.29
N GLY A 424 -8.63 15.65 6.06
CA GLY A 424 -8.77 16.27 7.38
C GLY A 424 -7.80 15.74 8.42
N GLY A 425 -7.46 14.46 8.35
CA GLY A 425 -6.46 13.84 9.18
C GLY A 425 -6.57 12.32 9.18
N GLY A 426 -5.44 11.64 9.13
CA GLY A 426 -5.35 10.19 9.08
C GLY A 426 -4.17 9.66 9.87
N SER A 427 -4.32 8.46 10.45
CA SER A 427 -3.22 7.81 11.17
C SER A 427 -2.31 7.05 10.21
N GLU A 428 -1.04 7.42 10.18
CA GLU A 428 0.02 6.76 9.40
C GLU A 428 0.81 5.74 10.22
N SER A 429 0.83 5.93 11.54
CA SER A 429 1.40 5.01 12.52
C SER A 429 0.71 5.23 13.88
N GLU A 430 1.05 4.46 14.92
CA GLU A 430 0.50 4.67 16.26
C GLU A 430 0.70 6.09 16.84
N LYS A 431 1.70 6.83 16.33
CA LYS A 431 2.10 8.15 16.86
C LYS A 431 2.10 9.26 15.81
N THR A 432 1.66 8.97 14.58
CA THR A 432 1.76 9.93 13.46
C THR A 432 0.38 10.18 12.87
N THR A 433 -0.10 11.41 12.99
CA THR A 433 -1.30 11.91 12.30
C THR A 433 -0.85 12.85 11.18
N THR A 434 -1.35 12.60 9.98
CA THR A 434 -1.00 13.35 8.77
C THR A 434 -2.26 13.89 8.13
N CYS A 435 -2.13 14.98 7.38
CA CYS A 435 -3.25 15.59 6.65
C CYS A 435 -2.96 15.66 5.14
N ALA A 436 -1.71 15.48 4.72
CA ALA A 436 -1.36 15.27 3.33
C ALA A 436 -0.17 14.31 3.17
N THR A 437 -0.11 13.60 2.06
CA THR A 437 1.03 12.73 1.71
C THR A 437 1.16 12.62 0.19
N ILE A 438 2.40 12.70 -0.29
CA ILE A 438 2.80 12.45 -1.68
C ILE A 438 3.28 11.01 -1.81
N TYR A 439 2.75 10.32 -2.81
CA TYR A 439 3.21 9.00 -3.23
C TYR A 439 3.54 9.01 -4.72
N GLU A 440 4.33 8.02 -5.12
CA GLU A 440 4.59 7.68 -6.52
C GLU A 440 4.01 6.29 -6.77
N GLY A 441 3.09 6.20 -7.73
CA GLY A 441 2.57 4.95 -8.25
C GLY A 441 3.36 4.52 -9.48
N LYS A 442 3.87 3.30 -9.49
CA LYS A 442 4.58 2.71 -10.64
C LYS A 442 4.20 1.25 -10.81
N ASN A 443 3.62 0.92 -11.95
CA ASN A 443 3.09 -0.40 -12.30
C ASN A 443 2.08 -0.90 -11.27
N ASN A 444 2.50 -1.80 -10.39
CA ASN A 444 1.71 -2.41 -9.32
C ASN A 444 2.17 -1.98 -7.92
N ALA A 445 3.07 -0.99 -7.82
CA ALA A 445 3.67 -0.51 -6.59
C ALA A 445 3.22 0.93 -6.27
N ILE A 446 3.03 1.23 -4.99
CA ILE A 446 2.86 2.59 -4.46
C ILE A 446 4.00 2.83 -3.49
N LYS A 447 4.79 3.87 -3.74
CA LYS A 447 5.91 4.28 -2.90
C LYS A 447 5.59 5.61 -2.27
N LYS A 448 5.75 5.71 -0.95
CA LYS A 448 5.65 6.98 -0.22
C LYS A 448 6.86 7.87 -0.55
N VAL A 449 6.61 9.13 -0.89
CA VAL A 449 7.64 10.12 -1.26
C VAL A 449 7.81 11.15 -0.15
N ASN A 450 6.71 11.80 0.27
CA ASN A 450 6.75 12.81 1.32
C ASN A 450 5.50 12.78 2.17
N VAL A 451 5.65 12.97 3.48
CA VAL A 451 4.55 13.01 4.45
C VAL A 451 4.47 14.40 5.05
N PHE A 452 3.28 14.98 5.09
CA PHE A 452 3.02 16.22 5.80
C PHE A 452 2.25 15.92 7.07
N ASN A 453 2.88 16.23 8.21
CA ASN A 453 2.20 16.15 9.50
C ASN A 453 1.05 17.17 9.56
N ALA A 454 0.09 16.97 10.48
CA ALA A 454 -1.07 17.85 10.61
C ALA A 454 -0.71 19.34 10.80
N GLY A 455 0.46 19.61 11.41
CA GLY A 455 1.02 20.94 11.57
C GLY A 455 1.86 21.46 10.41
N GLU A 456 1.91 20.78 9.26
CA GLU A 456 2.68 21.23 8.10
C GLU A 456 1.78 21.70 6.96
N LEU A 457 0.75 20.91 6.68
CA LEU A 457 -0.24 21.19 5.64
C LEU A 457 -1.56 20.55 6.05
N ASN A 458 -2.57 21.37 6.33
CA ASN A 458 -3.93 20.91 6.61
C ASN A 458 -4.93 21.91 6.03
N LEU A 459 -5.45 21.64 4.82
CA LEU A 459 -6.49 22.48 4.24
C LEU A 459 -7.81 22.38 4.99
N ALA A 460 -8.14 21.19 5.51
CA ALA A 460 -9.43 20.95 6.14
C ALA A 460 -9.65 21.84 7.37
N SER A 461 -8.59 22.25 8.09
CA SER A 461 -8.71 23.16 9.23
C SER A 461 -9.41 24.48 8.84
N GLY A 462 -9.01 25.09 7.72
CA GLY A 462 -9.61 26.30 7.17
C GLY A 462 -11.04 26.07 6.71
N TRP A 463 -11.27 25.01 5.92
CA TRP A 463 -12.61 24.68 5.41
C TRP A 463 -13.61 24.35 6.53
N ASN A 464 -13.19 23.61 7.55
CA ASN A 464 -14.01 23.27 8.71
C ASN A 464 -14.29 24.50 9.57
N LEU A 465 -13.28 25.35 9.81
CA LEU A 465 -13.46 26.60 10.53
C LEU A 465 -14.51 27.49 9.87
N ILE A 466 -14.36 27.76 8.57
CA ILE A 466 -15.27 28.64 7.84
C ILE A 466 -16.68 28.06 7.77
N THR A 467 -16.81 26.76 7.49
CA THR A 467 -18.12 26.09 7.46
C THR A 467 -18.82 26.19 8.81
N LYS A 468 -18.07 26.09 9.92
CA LYS A 468 -18.60 26.25 11.28
C LYS A 468 -18.97 27.69 11.59
N LEU A 469 -18.12 28.66 11.25
CA LEU A 469 -18.39 30.10 11.42
C LEU A 469 -19.63 30.55 10.66
N PHE A 470 -19.89 29.97 9.50
CA PHE A 470 -21.06 30.27 8.68
C PHE A 470 -22.32 29.48 9.08
N GLU A 471 -22.23 28.67 10.14
CA GLU A 471 -23.34 27.84 10.65
C GLU A 471 -23.81 26.78 9.65
N LEU A 472 -22.94 26.44 8.69
CA LEU A 472 -23.20 25.48 7.63
C LEU A 472 -22.89 24.03 8.06
N SER A 473 -22.69 23.81 9.35
CA SER A 473 -22.44 22.50 9.97
C SER A 473 -23.38 22.21 11.16
N ILE A 474 -24.35 23.09 11.42
CA ILE A 474 -25.30 22.97 12.53
C ILE A 474 -26.72 23.05 11.98
N GLY A 475 -27.51 22.00 12.16
CA GLY A 475 -28.91 21.94 11.70
C GLY A 475 -29.22 20.69 10.90
N PHE A 476 -30.50 20.46 10.63
CA PHE A 476 -30.92 19.42 9.67
C PHE A 476 -30.84 19.99 8.25
N PRO A 477 -30.24 19.27 7.29
CA PRO A 477 -29.59 17.97 7.46
C PRO A 477 -28.23 18.09 8.14
N LYS A 478 -27.94 17.19 9.10
CA LYS A 478 -26.64 17.14 9.80
C LYS A 478 -25.52 16.91 8.78
N GLY A 479 -24.35 17.51 9.00
CA GLY A 479 -23.15 17.25 8.19
C GLY A 479 -22.44 18.51 7.70
N ASN A 480 -21.20 18.35 7.25
CA ASN A 480 -20.34 19.42 6.79
C ASN A 480 -20.76 19.91 5.39
N GLN A 481 -21.10 21.20 5.25
CA GLN A 481 -21.43 21.82 3.96
C GLN A 481 -20.30 22.67 3.37
N ALA A 482 -19.05 22.21 3.44
CA ALA A 482 -17.91 22.85 2.75
C ALA A 482 -18.17 23.06 1.24
N GLY A 483 -18.97 22.21 0.59
CA GLY A 483 -19.39 22.41 -0.79
C GLY A 483 -20.31 23.63 -1.02
N THR A 484 -21.00 24.10 0.02
CA THR A 484 -21.74 25.38 -0.01
C THR A 484 -20.76 26.55 0.10
N VAL A 485 -19.75 26.47 0.98
CA VAL A 485 -18.66 27.46 1.06
C VAL A 485 -17.92 27.57 -0.29
N MET A 486 -17.65 26.44 -0.94
CA MET A 486 -17.04 26.41 -2.27
C MET A 486 -17.92 27.11 -3.34
N ALA A 487 -19.25 27.00 -3.23
CA ALA A 487 -20.16 27.75 -4.11
C ALA A 487 -20.22 29.25 -3.76
N MET A 488 -20.07 29.61 -2.48
CA MET A 488 -19.96 31.01 -2.07
C MET A 488 -18.68 31.67 -2.59
N ALA A 489 -17.60 30.90 -2.75
CA ALA A 489 -16.34 31.40 -3.27
C ALA A 489 -16.42 31.97 -4.70
N SER A 490 -17.42 31.56 -5.51
CA SER A 490 -17.62 32.12 -6.86
C SER A 490 -18.39 33.44 -6.88
N MET A 491 -18.82 33.95 -5.72
CA MET A 491 -19.62 35.18 -5.60
C MET A 491 -18.77 36.43 -5.33
N SER A 492 -17.45 36.26 -5.20
CA SER A 492 -16.48 37.33 -4.99
C SER A 492 -15.16 36.95 -5.66
N ASP A 493 -14.28 37.92 -5.85
CA ASP A 493 -12.89 37.73 -6.27
C ASP A 493 -11.90 38.27 -5.22
N SER A 494 -12.37 38.53 -4.00
CA SER A 494 -11.57 39.11 -2.92
C SER A 494 -10.40 38.20 -2.52
N GLU A 495 -9.25 38.84 -2.28
CA GLU A 495 -8.01 38.21 -1.79
C GLU A 495 -7.64 38.66 -0.38
N LYS A 496 -8.53 39.45 0.25
CA LYS A 496 -8.29 40.16 1.51
C LYS A 496 -7.78 39.26 2.64
N TYR A 497 -8.19 37.98 2.65
CA TYR A 497 -7.87 37.05 3.73
C TYR A 497 -6.98 35.88 3.27
N VAL A 498 -6.38 35.95 2.07
CA VAL A 498 -5.58 34.83 1.53
C VAL A 498 -4.39 34.53 2.44
N GLU A 499 -3.57 35.52 2.75
CA GLU A 499 -2.37 35.35 3.59
C GLU A 499 -2.67 34.75 4.97
N PRO A 500 -3.59 35.31 5.81
CA PRO A 500 -3.88 34.70 7.10
C PRO A 500 -4.55 33.32 7.00
N LEU A 501 -5.24 33.01 5.91
CA LEU A 501 -5.81 31.67 5.69
C LEU A 501 -4.74 30.66 5.23
N VAL A 502 -3.76 31.08 4.43
CA VAL A 502 -2.54 30.27 4.20
C VAL A 502 -1.85 30.03 5.52
N GLU A 503 -1.76 31.06 6.38
CA GLU A 503 -1.12 30.94 7.66
C GLU A 503 -1.78 29.91 8.59
N LEU A 504 -3.11 29.82 8.51
CA LEU A 504 -3.94 28.89 9.27
C LEU A 504 -3.83 27.43 8.78
N MET A 505 -3.57 27.24 7.49
CA MET A 505 -3.59 25.92 6.85
C MET A 505 -2.19 25.30 6.68
N THR A 506 -1.12 26.01 7.05
CA THR A 506 0.28 25.54 6.95
C THR A 506 1.06 25.80 8.26
N ASN A 507 2.31 25.31 8.41
CA ASN A 507 3.12 25.42 9.66
C ASN A 507 3.54 26.83 10.10
N THR A 508 2.87 27.83 9.55
CA THR A 508 2.97 29.24 9.87
C THR A 508 2.15 29.56 11.11
N GLY A 509 2.43 30.72 11.74
CA GLY A 509 2.11 30.98 13.14
C GLY A 509 0.67 30.71 13.61
N LEU A 510 -0.34 30.88 12.76
CA LEU A 510 -1.76 30.71 13.14
C LEU A 510 -2.20 29.26 13.30
N GLN A 511 -1.57 28.31 12.61
CA GLN A 511 -1.97 26.91 12.68
C GLN A 511 -1.61 26.28 14.04
N LYS A 512 -0.44 26.63 14.60
CA LYS A 512 -0.08 26.23 15.98
C LYS A 512 -1.11 26.72 16.98
N GLU A 513 -1.54 27.97 16.86
CA GLU A 513 -2.57 28.57 17.71
C GLU A 513 -3.91 27.86 17.54
N TYR A 514 -4.31 27.53 16.30
CA TYR A 514 -5.54 26.77 16.01
C TYR A 514 -5.58 25.41 16.73
N PHE A 515 -4.50 24.63 16.64
CA PHE A 515 -4.43 23.32 17.29
C PHE A 515 -4.33 23.42 18.82
N GLN A 516 -3.56 24.38 19.36
CA GLN A 516 -3.48 24.62 20.80
C GLN A 516 -4.84 24.98 21.41
N LEU A 517 -5.65 25.74 20.67
CA LEU A 517 -6.99 26.14 21.09
C LEU A 517 -8.04 25.04 20.91
N GLY A 518 -7.75 23.95 20.19
CA GLY A 518 -8.70 22.86 19.96
C GLY A 518 -9.97 23.31 19.23
N ILE A 519 -9.85 24.24 18.28
CA ILE A 519 -10.96 24.93 17.59
C ILE A 519 -12.05 24.01 17.04
N GLU A 520 -11.67 22.82 16.58
CA GLU A 520 -12.59 21.79 16.10
C GLU A 520 -13.62 21.39 17.17
N SER A 521 -13.19 21.30 18.43
CA SER A 521 -14.00 20.89 19.58
C SER A 521 -14.76 22.04 20.27
N ILE A 522 -14.41 23.29 19.99
CA ILE A 522 -15.00 24.47 20.64
C ILE A 522 -16.47 24.67 20.22
N LYS A 523 -17.36 25.09 21.13
CA LYS A 523 -18.75 25.42 20.79
C LYS A 523 -18.82 26.65 19.87
N LEU A 524 -19.79 26.71 18.97
CA LEU A 524 -19.93 27.83 18.02
C LEU A 524 -20.01 29.20 18.73
N SER A 525 -20.72 29.30 19.86
CA SER A 525 -20.85 30.54 20.65
C SER A 525 -19.49 31.10 21.08
N ASP A 526 -18.57 30.21 21.41
CA ASP A 526 -17.25 30.54 21.95
C ASP A 526 -16.28 30.77 20.80
N LEU A 527 -16.43 30.03 19.70
CA LEU A 527 -15.69 30.24 18.47
C LEU A 527 -15.91 31.65 17.90
N LYS A 528 -17.16 32.12 17.87
CA LYS A 528 -17.48 33.48 17.40
C LYS A 528 -16.84 34.58 18.26
N LYS A 529 -16.49 34.29 19.50
CA LYS A 529 -15.80 35.22 20.42
C LYS A 529 -14.29 35.01 20.46
N ASN A 530 -13.78 34.04 19.70
CA ASN A 530 -12.38 33.65 19.75
C ASN A 530 -11.47 34.74 19.15
N LYS A 531 -10.36 35.01 19.82
CA LYS A 531 -9.38 36.02 19.39
C LYS A 531 -8.73 35.67 18.05
N LEU A 532 -8.55 34.39 17.73
CA LEU A 532 -8.03 33.93 16.44
C LEU A 532 -8.94 34.34 15.28
N VAL A 533 -10.26 34.28 15.47
CA VAL A 533 -11.24 34.71 14.44
C VAL A 533 -11.12 36.21 14.19
N ALA A 534 -11.05 37.02 15.25
CA ALA A 534 -10.83 38.45 15.12
C ALA A 534 -9.47 38.79 14.49
N LYS A 535 -8.43 38.01 14.81
CA LYS A 535 -7.08 38.16 14.26
C LYS A 535 -7.03 37.87 12.75
N ILE A 536 -7.76 36.85 12.28
CA ILE A 536 -7.81 36.48 10.86
C ILE A 536 -8.67 37.49 10.07
N PHE A 537 -9.87 37.83 10.56
CA PHE A 537 -10.85 38.56 9.74
C PHE A 537 -11.03 40.04 10.09
N GLY A 538 -10.45 40.50 11.20
CA GLY A 538 -10.65 41.85 11.74
C GLY A 538 -12.04 42.09 12.38
N THR A 539 -12.93 41.10 12.30
CA THR A 539 -14.30 41.15 12.83
C THR A 539 -14.76 39.76 13.25
N GLN A 540 -15.81 39.72 14.08
CA GLN A 540 -16.51 38.50 14.51
C GLN A 540 -17.96 38.46 14.01
N LYS A 541 -18.39 39.50 13.27
CA LYS A 541 -19.72 39.59 12.63
C LYS A 541 -19.50 39.76 11.13
N PHE A 542 -20.11 38.86 10.36
CA PHE A 542 -19.94 38.80 8.91
C PHE A 542 -21.26 39.13 8.23
N SER A 543 -21.27 40.18 7.40
CA SER A 543 -22.32 40.41 6.40
C SER A 543 -22.31 39.29 5.36
N GLU A 544 -23.30 39.26 4.47
CA GLU A 544 -23.29 38.28 3.37
C GLU A 544 -22.07 38.48 2.45
N GLN A 545 -21.74 39.74 2.12
CA GLN A 545 -20.56 40.05 1.31
C GLN A 545 -19.26 39.62 1.99
N ASP A 546 -19.12 39.84 3.32
CA ASP A 546 -17.94 39.35 4.05
C ASP A 546 -17.79 37.84 3.92
N LYS A 547 -18.90 37.09 3.95
CA LYS A 547 -18.85 35.63 3.80
C LYS A 547 -18.42 35.20 2.40
N PHE A 548 -18.84 35.92 1.34
CA PHE A 548 -18.36 35.68 -0.02
C PHE A 548 -16.87 35.99 -0.17
N ASP A 549 -16.40 37.10 0.41
CA ASP A 549 -14.99 37.49 0.37
C ASP A 549 -14.09 36.49 1.12
N ILE A 550 -14.53 36.02 2.29
CA ILE A 550 -13.85 34.98 3.06
C ILE A 550 -13.82 33.66 2.30
N ALA A 551 -14.94 33.25 1.68
CA ALA A 551 -15.00 32.03 0.89
C ALA A 551 -14.08 32.08 -0.35
N SER A 552 -14.06 33.22 -1.06
CA SER A 552 -13.14 33.46 -2.19
C SER A 552 -11.68 33.38 -1.72
N SER A 553 -11.35 34.08 -0.64
CA SER A 553 -9.98 34.06 -0.08
C SER A 553 -9.56 32.66 0.39
N LEU A 554 -10.47 31.87 1.00
CA LEU A 554 -10.20 30.48 1.40
C LEU A 554 -9.91 29.59 0.20
N GLN A 555 -10.69 29.74 -0.87
CA GLN A 555 -10.51 28.99 -2.10
C GLN A 555 -9.16 29.33 -2.75
N LYS A 556 -8.82 30.61 -2.88
CA LYS A 556 -7.53 31.08 -3.41
C LYS A 556 -6.33 30.64 -2.54
N ALA A 557 -6.45 30.70 -1.21
CA ALA A 557 -5.43 30.19 -0.30
C ALA A 557 -5.20 28.68 -0.47
N SER A 558 -6.28 27.90 -0.64
CA SER A 558 -6.21 26.46 -0.87
C SER A 558 -5.54 26.14 -2.22
N GLU A 559 -5.89 26.90 -3.26
CA GLU A 559 -5.28 26.81 -4.58
C GLU A 559 -3.77 27.09 -4.54
N PHE A 560 -3.37 28.17 -3.86
CA PHE A 560 -1.97 28.52 -3.66
C PHE A 560 -1.19 27.37 -3.01
N ILE A 561 -1.68 26.84 -1.89
CA ILE A 561 -1.02 25.75 -1.15
C ILE A 561 -0.89 24.48 -2.01
N VAL A 562 -1.95 24.10 -2.73
CA VAL A 562 -1.90 22.90 -3.59
C VAL A 562 -0.95 23.11 -4.76
N LYS A 563 -0.97 24.28 -5.40
CA LYS A 563 -0.05 24.60 -6.49
C LYS A 563 1.40 24.54 -6.04
N GLU A 564 1.76 25.22 -4.95
CA GLU A 564 3.10 25.20 -4.35
C GLU A 564 3.55 23.79 -3.94
N THR A 565 2.61 22.98 -3.44
CA THR A 565 2.91 21.59 -3.09
C THR A 565 3.20 20.78 -4.35
N LEU A 566 2.37 20.89 -5.38
CA LEU A 566 2.59 20.15 -6.63
C LEU A 566 3.85 20.60 -7.34
N GLU A 567 4.14 21.91 -7.43
CA GLU A 567 5.39 22.45 -8.03
C GLU A 567 6.65 21.76 -7.48
N LYS A 568 6.68 21.46 -6.17
CA LYS A 568 7.82 20.82 -5.51
C LYS A 568 7.99 19.34 -5.85
N PHE A 569 6.90 18.63 -6.15
CA PHE A 569 6.90 17.16 -6.27
C PHE A 569 6.49 16.64 -7.66
N LEU A 570 6.04 17.48 -8.57
CA LEU A 570 5.52 17.06 -9.88
C LEU A 570 6.54 16.31 -10.74
N GLY A 571 7.81 16.74 -10.68
CA GLY A 571 8.88 16.17 -11.49
C GLY A 571 8.51 16.11 -12.97
N GLN A 572 8.68 14.93 -13.58
CA GLN A 572 8.32 14.65 -14.98
C GLN A 572 6.98 13.92 -15.13
N HIS A 573 6.16 13.84 -14.07
CA HIS A 573 4.89 13.13 -14.14
C HIS A 573 3.90 13.88 -15.03
N ILE A 574 3.29 13.14 -15.96
CA ILE A 574 2.17 13.60 -16.81
C ILE A 574 0.79 13.17 -16.27
N ASN A 575 0.79 12.23 -15.31
CA ASN A 575 -0.42 11.70 -14.67
C ASN A 575 -0.43 12.05 -13.19
N LEU A 576 -1.56 12.55 -12.70
CA LEU A 576 -1.78 12.89 -11.30
C LEU A 576 -3.03 12.17 -10.77
N CYS A 577 -2.85 11.43 -9.68
CA CYS A 577 -3.95 10.90 -8.88
C CYS A 577 -4.15 11.81 -7.67
N VAL A 578 -5.40 12.15 -7.34
CA VAL A 578 -5.73 12.94 -6.14
C VAL A 578 -6.81 12.25 -5.32
N ALA A 579 -6.60 12.13 -4.00
CA ALA A 579 -7.54 11.54 -3.05
C ALA A 579 -7.53 12.27 -1.70
N GLY A 580 -8.36 11.82 -0.76
CA GLY A 580 -8.66 12.50 0.50
C GLY A 580 -9.86 13.45 0.38
N GLY A 581 -10.47 13.82 1.52
CA GLY A 581 -11.68 14.64 1.54
C GLY A 581 -11.55 15.99 0.82
N CYS A 582 -10.36 16.59 0.84
CA CYS A 582 -10.11 17.86 0.16
C CYS A 582 -10.06 17.72 -1.38
N ALA A 583 -9.91 16.50 -1.93
CA ALA A 583 -10.01 16.25 -3.37
C ALA A 583 -11.44 16.43 -3.92
N LEU A 584 -12.46 16.58 -3.06
CA LEU A 584 -13.80 17.00 -3.46
C LEU A 584 -13.87 18.47 -3.93
N ASN A 585 -12.80 19.25 -3.72
CA ASN A 585 -12.67 20.60 -4.25
C ASN A 585 -12.41 20.56 -5.77
N SER A 586 -13.48 20.42 -6.54
CA SER A 586 -13.44 20.31 -8.00
C SER A 586 -12.91 21.56 -8.72
N VAL A 587 -12.88 22.71 -8.03
CA VAL A 587 -12.28 23.94 -8.56
C VAL A 587 -10.77 23.80 -8.64
N ILE A 588 -10.13 23.32 -7.56
CA ILE A 588 -8.68 23.05 -7.54
C ILE A 588 -8.34 22.04 -8.64
N ILE A 589 -9.09 20.94 -8.74
CA ILE A 589 -8.84 19.89 -9.74
C ILE A 589 -8.86 20.45 -11.17
N GLY A 590 -9.84 21.30 -11.50
CA GLY A 590 -9.92 21.95 -12.82
C GLY A 590 -8.75 22.90 -13.11
N LYS A 591 -8.29 23.63 -12.07
CA LYS A 591 -7.19 24.59 -12.17
C LYS A 591 -5.80 23.96 -12.25
N ILE A 592 -5.60 22.74 -11.75
CA ILE A 592 -4.30 22.04 -11.88
C ILE A 592 -3.83 21.98 -13.34
N GLN A 593 -4.74 21.76 -14.29
CA GLN A 593 -4.41 21.76 -15.72
C GLN A 593 -4.08 23.15 -16.28
N ASP A 594 -4.51 24.24 -15.63
CA ASP A 594 -4.08 25.59 -15.99
C ASP A 594 -2.70 25.91 -15.42
N TRP A 595 -2.41 25.41 -14.22
CA TRP A 595 -1.13 25.64 -13.56
C TRP A 595 0.01 24.82 -14.17
N PHE A 596 -0.28 23.61 -14.62
CA PHE A 596 0.72 22.64 -15.07
C PHE A 596 0.37 22.08 -16.45
N ASN A 597 0.97 22.66 -17.49
CA ASN A 597 0.79 22.21 -18.87
C ASN A 597 1.28 20.77 -19.13
N GLN A 598 2.24 20.28 -18.33
CA GLN A 598 2.77 18.92 -18.42
C GLN A 598 1.79 17.84 -17.93
N ILE A 599 0.76 18.21 -17.15
CA ILE A 599 -0.21 17.24 -16.64
C ILE A 599 -1.27 17.00 -17.71
N GLU A 600 -1.15 15.86 -18.37
CA GLU A 600 -2.08 15.40 -19.39
C GLU A 600 -3.35 14.80 -18.75
N ASN A 601 -3.19 14.01 -17.67
CA ASN A 601 -4.29 13.27 -17.08
C ASN A 601 -4.37 13.46 -15.57
N ILE A 602 -5.59 13.72 -15.08
CA ILE A 602 -5.90 13.78 -13.65
C ILE A 602 -6.98 12.74 -13.34
N TYR A 603 -6.74 11.94 -12.30
CA TYR A 603 -7.70 10.97 -11.80
C TYR A 603 -8.05 11.25 -10.34
N VAL A 604 -9.34 11.41 -10.08
CA VAL A 604 -9.92 11.48 -8.74
C VAL A 604 -10.96 10.36 -8.67
N PRO A 605 -10.89 9.42 -7.72
CA PRO A 605 -11.87 8.34 -7.62
C PRO A 605 -13.27 8.91 -7.29
N PRO A 606 -14.36 8.17 -7.55
CA PRO A 606 -15.72 8.66 -7.26
C PRO A 606 -15.97 8.92 -5.77
N VAL A 607 -15.23 8.23 -4.91
CA VAL A 607 -15.28 8.34 -3.45
C VAL A 607 -13.90 8.70 -2.92
N PRO A 608 -13.42 9.94 -3.09
CA PRO A 608 -12.06 10.30 -2.67
C PRO A 608 -11.94 10.54 -1.16
N TYR A 609 -13.05 10.72 -0.46
CA TYR A 609 -13.13 10.88 1.00
C TYR A 609 -13.20 9.52 1.71
N ASP A 610 -13.35 9.53 3.04
CA ASP A 610 -13.13 8.37 3.90
C ASP A 610 -13.96 7.12 3.62
N SER A 611 -15.14 7.23 3.02
CA SER A 611 -15.86 6.03 2.57
C SER A 611 -15.04 5.23 1.54
N GLY A 612 -14.23 5.91 0.74
CA GLY A 612 -13.30 5.31 -0.20
C GLY A 612 -12.19 4.47 0.44
N LEU A 613 -11.94 4.59 1.75
CA LEU A 613 -10.95 3.77 2.47
C LEU A 613 -11.34 2.29 2.44
N ALA A 614 -12.64 1.96 2.41
CA ALA A 614 -13.11 0.59 2.26
C ALA A 614 -12.66 -0.01 0.91
N ILE A 615 -12.73 0.77 -0.18
CA ILE A 615 -12.25 0.35 -1.51
C ILE A 615 -10.72 0.29 -1.53
N GLY A 616 -10.08 1.39 -1.11
CA GLY A 616 -8.63 1.54 -1.16
C GLY A 616 -7.87 0.52 -0.32
N SER A 617 -8.37 0.19 0.87
CA SER A 617 -7.77 -0.84 1.72
C SER A 617 -7.86 -2.23 1.09
N ALA A 618 -9.00 -2.57 0.49
CA ALA A 618 -9.17 -3.84 -0.22
C ALA A 618 -8.27 -3.93 -1.47
N GLN A 619 -8.16 -2.85 -2.24
CA GLN A 619 -7.26 -2.78 -3.40
C GLN A 619 -5.79 -2.84 -2.99
N PHE A 620 -5.38 -2.14 -1.92
CA PHE A 620 -4.01 -2.18 -1.42
C PHE A 620 -3.63 -3.59 -0.97
N LEU A 621 -4.48 -4.26 -0.19
CA LEU A 621 -4.27 -5.64 0.22
C LEU A 621 -4.13 -6.56 -1.01
N TRP A 622 -5.03 -6.43 -1.99
CA TRP A 622 -4.98 -7.23 -3.20
C TRP A 622 -3.68 -7.03 -4.00
N HIS A 623 -3.29 -5.79 -4.28
CA HIS A 623 -2.17 -5.49 -5.17
C HIS A 623 -0.80 -5.51 -4.49
N GLN A 624 -0.66 -4.90 -3.31
CA GLN A 624 0.64 -4.73 -2.64
C GLN A 624 0.99 -5.91 -1.74
N ILE A 625 0.03 -6.38 -0.94
CA ILE A 625 0.30 -7.40 0.09
C ILE A 625 0.19 -8.80 -0.49
N LEU A 626 -0.84 -9.09 -1.28
CA LEU A 626 -0.99 -10.39 -1.95
C LEU A 626 -0.18 -10.49 -3.26
N GLY A 627 0.36 -9.38 -3.76
CA GLY A 627 1.14 -9.34 -5.00
C GLY A 627 0.32 -9.62 -6.26
N ASN A 628 -1.01 -9.53 -6.19
CA ASN A 628 -1.86 -9.81 -7.35
C ASN A 628 -1.79 -8.68 -8.38
N LYS A 629 -1.96 -9.05 -9.66
CA LYS A 629 -1.89 -8.12 -10.79
C LYS A 629 -2.95 -7.03 -10.69
N ARG A 630 -2.61 -5.86 -11.24
CA ARG A 630 -3.50 -4.72 -11.41
C ARG A 630 -4.69 -5.04 -12.33
N ILE A 631 -5.85 -4.46 -12.02
CA ILE A 631 -7.02 -4.47 -12.90
C ILE A 631 -6.95 -3.25 -13.83
N LYS A 632 -7.12 -3.48 -15.13
CA LYS A 632 -7.38 -2.41 -16.11
C LYS A 632 -8.88 -2.32 -16.37
N TRP A 633 -9.40 -1.10 -16.35
CA TRP A 633 -10.80 -0.76 -16.66
C TRP A 633 -10.93 -0.47 -18.15
N LYS A 634 -12.08 -0.79 -18.75
CA LYS A 634 -12.29 -0.54 -20.19
C LYS A 634 -12.18 0.96 -20.49
N ASP A 635 -12.95 1.76 -19.75
CA ASP A 635 -12.88 3.22 -19.77
C ASP A 635 -12.51 3.71 -18.36
N ASN A 636 -13.50 3.72 -17.45
CA ASN A 636 -13.31 4.21 -16.08
C ASN A 636 -13.67 3.14 -15.03
N PHE A 637 -13.22 3.36 -13.79
CA PHE A 637 -13.71 2.63 -12.62
C PHE A 637 -15.22 2.86 -12.46
N THR A 638 -16.00 1.81 -12.17
CA THR A 638 -17.45 1.96 -12.07
C THR A 638 -17.86 2.50 -10.71
N PRO A 639 -18.65 3.60 -10.64
CA PRO A 639 -19.22 4.07 -9.38
C PRO A 639 -20.49 3.30 -8.99
N TYR A 640 -21.09 2.51 -9.90
CA TYR A 640 -22.42 1.90 -9.73
C TYR A 640 -22.39 0.59 -8.93
N LEU A 641 -21.79 0.67 -7.74
CA LEU A 641 -21.47 -0.46 -6.86
C LEU A 641 -22.52 -0.69 -5.76
N GLY A 642 -23.53 0.17 -5.63
CA GLY A 642 -24.59 -0.01 -4.64
C GLY A 642 -25.66 -1.02 -5.08
N ARG A 643 -26.73 -1.11 -4.28
CA ARG A 643 -27.73 -2.16 -4.45
C ARG A 643 -28.52 -2.01 -5.75
N LYS A 644 -28.77 -3.14 -6.40
CA LYS A 644 -29.69 -3.27 -7.55
C LYS A 644 -31.03 -3.80 -7.06
N TYR A 645 -32.11 -3.26 -7.64
CA TYR A 645 -33.48 -3.66 -7.34
C TYR A 645 -34.10 -4.20 -8.63
N ASN A 646 -34.72 -5.38 -8.54
CA ASN A 646 -35.35 -5.98 -9.71
C ASN A 646 -36.76 -5.41 -9.92
N GLU A 647 -37.40 -5.77 -11.04
CA GLU A 647 -38.76 -5.31 -11.36
C GLU A 647 -39.79 -5.73 -10.30
N GLU A 648 -39.59 -6.88 -9.63
CA GLU A 648 -40.47 -7.34 -8.55
C GLU A 648 -40.38 -6.46 -7.29
N ASP A 649 -39.16 -6.09 -6.88
CA ASP A 649 -38.90 -5.15 -5.78
C ASP A 649 -39.58 -3.80 -6.05
N ILE A 650 -39.46 -3.31 -7.30
CA ILE A 650 -40.05 -2.05 -7.74
C ILE A 650 -41.58 -2.16 -7.72
N LYS A 651 -42.18 -3.16 -8.36
CA LYS A 651 -43.64 -3.36 -8.39
C LYS A 651 -44.23 -3.54 -6.99
N LYS A 652 -43.58 -4.30 -6.11
CA LYS A 652 -43.99 -4.46 -4.72
C LYS A 652 -44.03 -3.12 -4.00
N THR A 653 -43.04 -2.27 -4.23
CA THR A 653 -43.00 -0.93 -3.65
C THR A 653 -44.07 -0.02 -4.26
N LEU A 654 -44.23 0.00 -5.58
CA LEU A 654 -45.28 0.77 -6.26
C LEU A 654 -46.68 0.43 -5.72
N ASN A 655 -46.97 -0.87 -5.54
CA ASN A 655 -48.24 -1.34 -4.98
C ASN A 655 -48.48 -0.85 -3.53
N LYS A 656 -47.43 -0.65 -2.74
CA LYS A 656 -47.53 -0.09 -1.38
C LYS A 656 -48.00 1.37 -1.38
N PHE A 657 -47.72 2.11 -2.46
CA PHE A 657 -48.05 3.53 -2.60
C PHE A 657 -49.17 3.78 -3.62
N LYS A 658 -49.86 2.75 -4.11
CA LYS A 658 -50.87 2.83 -5.19
C LYS A 658 -51.97 3.88 -4.98
N ASP A 659 -52.25 4.24 -3.73
CA ASP A 659 -53.27 5.23 -3.38
C ASP A 659 -52.78 6.69 -3.56
N PHE A 660 -51.48 6.90 -3.78
CA PHE A 660 -50.84 8.21 -3.97
C PHE A 660 -50.22 8.42 -5.36
N ILE A 661 -50.07 7.35 -6.14
CA ILE A 661 -49.38 7.37 -7.44
C ILE A 661 -50.12 6.57 -8.51
N THR A 662 -49.93 6.97 -9.76
CA THR A 662 -50.18 6.14 -10.93
C THR A 662 -48.86 5.74 -11.56
N PHE A 663 -48.79 4.57 -12.18
CA PHE A 663 -47.60 4.14 -12.89
C PHE A 663 -47.95 3.36 -14.15
N ASN A 664 -47.20 3.62 -15.23
CA ASN A 664 -47.41 2.99 -16.53
C ASN A 664 -46.06 2.64 -17.16
N LYS A 665 -46.04 1.61 -18.00
CA LYS A 665 -44.86 1.29 -18.80
C LYS A 665 -44.74 2.29 -19.96
N VAL A 666 -43.57 2.90 -20.13
CA VAL A 666 -43.28 3.88 -21.19
C VAL A 666 -41.87 3.68 -21.73
N ASP A 667 -41.60 4.13 -22.95
CA ASP A 667 -40.25 4.17 -23.49
C ASP A 667 -39.47 5.43 -23.02
N ASP A 668 -38.16 5.47 -23.33
CA ASP A 668 -37.35 6.65 -23.03
C ASP A 668 -37.78 7.88 -23.85
N GLU A 669 -38.45 7.72 -24.99
CA GLU A 669 -38.94 8.84 -25.81
C GLU A 669 -39.96 9.68 -25.02
N LYS A 670 -40.76 9.04 -24.16
CA LYS A 670 -41.62 9.75 -23.22
C LYS A 670 -40.83 10.63 -22.25
N ILE A 671 -39.67 10.17 -21.78
CA ILE A 671 -38.80 10.92 -20.88
C ILE A 671 -38.20 12.12 -21.60
N ILE A 672 -37.68 11.91 -22.81
CA ILE A 672 -37.19 12.97 -23.69
C ILE A 672 -38.27 14.03 -23.95
N LYS A 673 -39.51 13.61 -24.24
CA LYS A 673 -40.65 14.52 -24.40
C LYS A 673 -40.99 15.27 -23.11
N ASN A 674 -40.89 14.63 -21.95
CA ASN A 674 -41.14 15.29 -20.67
C ASN A 674 -40.08 16.37 -20.39
N LEU A 675 -38.79 16.06 -20.62
CA LEU A 675 -37.70 17.03 -20.48
C LEU A 675 -37.90 18.24 -21.41
N ASP A 676 -38.23 17.99 -22.69
CA ASP A 676 -38.48 19.05 -23.68
C ASP A 676 -39.66 19.96 -23.28
N ASN A 677 -40.67 19.38 -22.62
CA ASN A 677 -41.79 20.11 -22.02
C ASN A 677 -41.45 20.73 -20.65
N GLN A 678 -40.17 20.95 -20.34
CA GLN A 678 -39.69 21.60 -19.12
C GLN A 678 -40.06 20.88 -17.82
N LYS A 679 -40.32 19.57 -17.88
CA LYS A 679 -40.59 18.77 -16.68
C LYS A 679 -39.30 18.33 -16.01
N ILE A 680 -39.32 18.29 -14.69
CA ILE A 680 -38.30 17.70 -13.84
C ILE A 680 -38.59 16.20 -13.73
N VAL A 681 -37.62 15.38 -14.16
CA VAL A 681 -37.73 13.93 -14.08
C VAL A 681 -36.69 13.39 -13.11
N SER A 682 -37.16 12.69 -12.08
CA SER A 682 -36.28 11.85 -11.26
C SER A 682 -36.12 10.48 -11.90
N VAL A 683 -34.90 9.94 -11.90
CA VAL A 683 -34.55 8.67 -12.54
C VAL A 683 -33.92 7.73 -11.52
N PHE A 684 -34.32 6.47 -11.58
CA PHE A 684 -33.90 5.41 -10.69
C PHE A 684 -33.65 4.12 -11.49
N GLY A 685 -32.48 3.51 -11.30
CA GLY A 685 -32.18 2.19 -11.87
C GLY A 685 -30.72 1.82 -11.71
N GLY A 686 -30.35 0.61 -12.09
CA GLY A 686 -29.02 0.05 -11.86
C GLY A 686 -28.59 0.04 -10.39
N GLY A 687 -27.29 -0.15 -10.18
CA GLY A 687 -26.68 0.00 -8.85
C GLY A 687 -26.55 1.48 -8.51
N SER A 688 -26.80 1.87 -7.26
CA SER A 688 -26.57 3.25 -6.85
C SER A 688 -25.09 3.63 -6.95
N GLU A 689 -24.87 4.91 -7.22
CA GLU A 689 -23.55 5.51 -7.26
C GLU A 689 -22.94 5.52 -5.87
N SER A 690 -21.70 5.05 -5.79
CA SER A 690 -20.79 5.33 -4.68
C SER A 690 -20.35 6.79 -4.76
N GLY A 691 -20.34 7.49 -3.64
CA GLY A 691 -19.95 8.89 -3.56
C GLY A 691 -21.13 9.84 -3.38
N ARG A 692 -20.82 11.11 -3.09
CA ARG A 692 -21.81 12.19 -2.85
C ARG A 692 -22.39 12.83 -4.12
N ARG A 693 -22.21 12.20 -5.28
CA ARG A 693 -22.65 12.72 -6.60
C ARG A 693 -23.57 11.70 -7.25
N ALA A 694 -24.72 12.15 -7.73
CA ALA A 694 -25.53 11.33 -8.63
C ALA A 694 -24.98 11.46 -10.05
N LEU A 695 -24.86 10.33 -10.73
CA LEU A 695 -24.20 10.16 -12.01
C LEU A 695 -25.12 9.45 -13.04
N GLY A 696 -26.44 9.55 -12.84
CA GLY A 696 -27.45 9.06 -13.78
C GLY A 696 -28.33 7.92 -13.26
N ASN A 697 -27.97 7.27 -12.14
CA ASN A 697 -28.73 6.14 -11.58
C ASN A 697 -29.64 6.54 -10.42
N ARG A 698 -29.30 7.59 -9.66
CA ARG A 698 -30.14 8.19 -8.60
C ARG A 698 -30.19 9.70 -8.78
N SER A 699 -30.67 10.12 -9.95
CA SER A 699 -30.55 11.51 -10.43
C SER A 699 -31.90 12.20 -10.57
N ILE A 700 -31.89 13.52 -10.46
CA ILE A 700 -32.92 14.40 -11.01
C ILE A 700 -32.33 15.06 -12.25
N ILE A 701 -33.03 14.90 -13.36
CA ILE A 701 -32.64 15.43 -14.66
C ILE A 701 -33.66 16.45 -15.17
N ALA A 702 -33.17 17.45 -15.89
CA ALA A 702 -33.99 18.52 -16.46
C ALA A 702 -33.35 19.09 -17.74
N ASP A 703 -34.15 19.81 -18.51
CA ASP A 703 -33.68 20.56 -19.67
C ASP A 703 -32.79 21.73 -19.23
N PRO A 704 -31.52 21.80 -19.67
CA PRO A 704 -30.62 22.87 -19.28
C PRO A 704 -30.84 24.19 -20.02
N ARG A 705 -31.64 24.22 -21.09
CA ARG A 705 -31.83 25.38 -21.99
C ARG A 705 -32.62 26.52 -21.34
N ASN A 706 -33.44 26.22 -20.35
CA ASN A 706 -34.30 27.19 -19.69
C ASN A 706 -33.56 27.92 -18.56
N GLU A 707 -33.41 29.23 -18.69
CA GLU A 707 -32.72 30.10 -17.72
C GLU A 707 -33.29 30.00 -16.30
N LYS A 708 -34.61 29.76 -16.18
CA LYS A 708 -35.31 29.65 -14.90
C LYS A 708 -35.23 28.25 -14.29
N MET A 709 -34.71 27.25 -15.00
CA MET A 709 -34.73 25.86 -14.52
C MET A 709 -33.98 25.69 -13.19
N LYS A 710 -32.92 26.48 -12.96
CA LYS A 710 -32.22 26.50 -11.67
C LYS A 710 -33.15 26.93 -10.53
N GLU A 711 -33.92 28.00 -10.75
CA GLU A 711 -34.89 28.52 -9.78
C GLU A 711 -36.02 27.54 -9.56
N ILE A 712 -36.58 26.99 -10.65
CA ILE A 712 -37.67 26.00 -10.62
C ILE A 712 -37.26 24.76 -9.82
N ILE A 713 -36.06 24.20 -10.04
CA ILE A 713 -35.61 23.02 -9.27
C ILE A 713 -35.37 23.38 -7.80
N ASN A 714 -34.82 24.56 -7.52
CA ASN A 714 -34.64 25.00 -6.14
C ASN A 714 -35.98 25.21 -5.43
N GLU A 715 -36.98 25.78 -6.09
CA GLU A 715 -38.33 25.98 -5.56
C GLU A 715 -39.08 24.67 -5.38
N LYS A 716 -39.08 23.81 -6.40
CA LYS A 716 -39.87 22.56 -6.41
C LYS A 716 -39.26 21.44 -5.57
N VAL A 717 -37.94 21.41 -5.40
CA VAL A 717 -37.26 20.20 -4.88
C VAL A 717 -36.16 20.49 -3.88
N LYS A 718 -35.22 21.39 -4.18
CA LYS A 718 -33.96 21.47 -3.41
C LYS A 718 -34.00 22.40 -2.21
N HIS A 719 -34.86 23.41 -2.25
CA HIS A 719 -35.06 24.41 -1.19
C HIS A 719 -33.74 24.95 -0.63
N ARG A 720 -32.75 25.18 -1.52
CA ARG A 720 -31.38 25.57 -1.17
C ARG A 720 -31.06 26.97 -1.68
N GLN A 721 -29.93 27.51 -1.22
CA GLN A 721 -29.48 28.86 -1.54
C GLN A 721 -29.36 29.09 -3.06
N TRP A 722 -29.82 30.26 -3.52
CA TRP A 722 -29.93 30.65 -4.93
C TRP A 722 -28.59 30.58 -5.69
N PHE A 723 -27.47 30.78 -5.00
CA PHE A 723 -26.15 30.76 -5.63
C PHE A 723 -25.62 29.34 -5.93
N ARG A 724 -26.16 28.27 -5.32
CA ARG A 724 -25.62 26.93 -5.49
C ARG A 724 -25.84 26.41 -6.93
N PRO A 725 -24.78 25.97 -7.63
CA PRO A 725 -24.90 25.56 -9.02
C PRO A 725 -25.48 24.15 -9.19
N PHE A 726 -25.97 23.86 -10.39
CA PHE A 726 -26.27 22.51 -10.88
C PHE A 726 -25.20 22.07 -11.88
N ALA A 727 -25.09 20.76 -12.11
CA ALA A 727 -24.05 20.18 -12.94
C ALA A 727 -24.61 19.72 -14.30
N PRO A 728 -23.87 19.90 -15.40
CA PRO A 728 -24.17 19.25 -16.66
C PRO A 728 -23.70 17.79 -16.68
N SER A 729 -24.49 16.90 -17.26
CA SER A 729 -24.02 15.64 -17.85
C SER A 729 -23.91 15.81 -19.35
N ILE A 730 -22.77 15.46 -19.94
CA ILE A 730 -22.46 15.62 -21.36
C ILE A 730 -21.84 14.34 -21.93
N LEU A 731 -22.10 14.05 -23.19
CA LEU A 731 -21.39 12.99 -23.93
C LEU A 731 -19.89 13.26 -23.93
N LYS A 732 -19.07 12.25 -23.64
CA LYS A 732 -17.61 12.45 -23.51
C LYS A 732 -17.01 13.05 -24.78
N GLU A 733 -17.44 12.57 -25.94
CA GLU A 733 -17.00 13.01 -27.27
C GLU A 733 -17.32 14.49 -27.56
N GLU A 734 -18.37 15.05 -26.95
CA GLU A 734 -18.79 16.43 -27.16
C GLU A 734 -18.10 17.44 -26.23
N THR A 735 -17.32 16.97 -25.25
CA THR A 735 -16.71 17.85 -24.24
C THR A 735 -15.85 18.95 -24.87
N GLY A 736 -15.01 18.60 -25.85
CA GLY A 736 -14.15 19.55 -26.57
C GLY A 736 -14.89 20.55 -27.45
N ASN A 737 -16.15 20.28 -27.80
CA ASN A 737 -16.99 21.19 -28.58
C ASN A 737 -17.66 22.25 -27.68
N TRP A 738 -17.90 21.90 -26.41
CA TRP A 738 -18.69 22.71 -25.48
C TRP A 738 -17.87 23.48 -24.44
N PHE A 739 -16.73 22.94 -24.04
CA PHE A 739 -15.86 23.52 -23.01
C PHE A 739 -14.51 23.97 -23.56
N GLU A 740 -13.84 24.86 -22.84
CA GLU A 740 -12.50 25.35 -23.20
C GLU A 740 -11.43 24.24 -23.15
N LYS A 741 -11.69 23.16 -22.41
CA LYS A 741 -10.81 21.99 -22.29
C LYS A 741 -11.55 20.69 -22.56
N ASN A 742 -10.91 19.76 -23.26
CA ASN A 742 -11.43 18.40 -23.48
C ASN A 742 -10.95 17.45 -22.38
N VAL A 743 -11.63 17.45 -21.23
CA VAL A 743 -11.26 16.61 -20.07
C VAL A 743 -12.17 15.40 -19.92
N SER A 744 -11.69 14.34 -19.25
CA SER A 744 -12.57 13.26 -18.76
C SER A 744 -12.95 13.56 -17.31
N SER A 745 -14.26 13.62 -17.02
CA SER A 745 -14.78 13.89 -15.68
C SER A 745 -16.00 13.00 -15.40
N PRO A 746 -15.84 11.66 -15.38
CA PRO A 746 -16.98 10.74 -15.22
C PRO A 746 -17.67 10.85 -13.85
N TYR A 747 -17.02 11.48 -12.86
CA TYR A 747 -17.51 11.56 -11.48
C TYR A 747 -17.79 12.99 -11.00
N MET A 748 -17.94 13.96 -11.91
CA MET A 748 -18.11 15.39 -11.56
C MET A 748 -16.95 15.97 -10.75
N THR A 749 -15.72 15.70 -11.18
CA THR A 749 -14.50 16.07 -10.43
C THR A 749 -13.84 17.35 -10.95
N HIS A 750 -14.14 17.77 -12.18
CA HIS A 750 -13.54 18.96 -12.79
C HIS A 750 -14.54 20.12 -12.89
N VAL A 751 -14.11 21.33 -12.53
CA VAL A 751 -14.78 22.59 -12.88
C VAL A 751 -13.99 23.25 -14.01
N ILE A 752 -14.65 23.48 -15.14
CA ILE A 752 -14.01 24.06 -16.34
C ILE A 752 -14.92 25.12 -16.96
N LYS A 753 -14.34 26.04 -17.73
CA LYS A 753 -15.07 27.10 -18.41
C LYS A 753 -15.77 26.59 -19.67
N TRP A 754 -16.99 27.05 -19.88
CA TRP A 754 -17.71 26.88 -21.15
C TRP A 754 -17.10 27.75 -22.23
N LYS A 755 -17.14 27.30 -23.48
CA LYS A 755 -16.85 28.19 -24.62
C LYS A 755 -17.86 29.33 -24.67
N LYS A 756 -17.40 30.50 -25.12
CA LYS A 756 -18.18 31.76 -25.09
C LYS A 756 -19.54 31.65 -25.79
N ASP A 757 -19.59 30.95 -26.93
CA ASP A 757 -20.79 30.76 -27.76
C ASP A 757 -21.75 29.67 -27.23
N LYS A 758 -21.35 28.90 -26.23
CA LYS A 758 -22.12 27.75 -25.73
C LYS A 758 -22.91 28.05 -24.46
N LYS A 759 -22.47 29.03 -23.66
CA LYS A 759 -23.08 29.40 -22.36
C LYS A 759 -24.59 29.65 -22.47
N ASN A 760 -24.99 30.45 -23.46
CA ASN A 760 -26.39 30.87 -23.63
C ASN A 760 -27.32 29.74 -24.10
N LEU A 761 -26.77 28.61 -24.56
CA LEU A 761 -27.56 27.45 -25.00
C LEU A 761 -28.01 26.59 -23.81
N VAL A 762 -27.32 26.66 -22.67
CA VAL A 762 -27.54 25.80 -21.50
C VAL A 762 -27.48 26.56 -20.17
N PRO A 763 -28.16 27.72 -20.04
CA PRO A 763 -27.99 28.65 -18.92
C PRO A 763 -28.21 28.02 -17.54
N ALA A 764 -29.05 26.98 -17.41
CA ALA A 764 -29.37 26.35 -16.13
C ALA A 764 -28.19 25.65 -15.44
N VAL A 765 -27.14 25.33 -16.20
CA VAL A 765 -25.95 24.60 -15.74
C VAL A 765 -24.66 25.43 -15.84
N VAL A 766 -24.79 26.72 -16.12
CA VAL A 766 -23.66 27.67 -16.17
C VAL A 766 -23.52 28.33 -14.78
N HIS A 767 -22.32 28.28 -14.21
CA HIS A 767 -21.96 29.00 -12.99
C HIS A 767 -21.83 30.51 -13.26
N PHE A 768 -21.87 31.35 -12.22
CA PHE A 768 -21.75 32.81 -12.37
C PHE A 768 -20.45 33.27 -13.04
N ASP A 769 -19.35 32.54 -12.82
CA ASP A 769 -18.05 32.79 -13.45
C ASP A 769 -17.94 32.21 -14.88
N GLY A 770 -19.02 31.64 -15.40
CA GLY A 770 -19.07 30.99 -16.71
C GLY A 770 -18.42 29.60 -16.76
N SER A 771 -18.18 28.98 -15.61
CA SER A 771 -17.73 27.58 -15.50
C SER A 771 -18.89 26.59 -15.32
N ALA A 772 -18.58 25.30 -15.33
CA ALA A 772 -19.45 24.27 -14.78
C ALA A 772 -18.65 23.08 -14.26
N ARG A 773 -19.25 22.38 -13.28
CA ARG A 773 -18.75 21.08 -12.82
C ARG A 773 -19.41 19.94 -13.59
N LEU A 774 -18.75 19.39 -14.60
CA LEU A 774 -19.35 18.46 -15.55
C LEU A 774 -19.17 16.98 -15.19
N GLN A 775 -20.17 16.18 -15.55
CA GLN A 775 -20.06 14.74 -15.74
C GLN A 775 -19.88 14.42 -17.22
N THR A 776 -18.81 13.73 -17.59
CA THR A 776 -18.69 13.12 -18.93
C THR A 776 -19.27 11.71 -18.92
N VAL A 777 -20.07 11.36 -19.93
CA VAL A 777 -20.75 10.07 -20.01
C VAL A 777 -20.29 9.32 -21.25
N THR A 778 -19.86 8.08 -21.06
CA THR A 778 -19.60 7.11 -22.14
C THR A 778 -20.60 5.96 -22.07
N GLU A 779 -20.74 5.23 -23.18
CA GLU A 779 -21.60 4.03 -23.22
C GLU A 779 -21.12 2.94 -22.24
N ASN A 780 -19.81 2.78 -22.05
CA ASN A 780 -19.26 1.76 -21.15
C ASN A 780 -19.42 2.12 -19.66
N ASP A 781 -19.48 3.43 -19.34
CA ASP A 781 -19.75 3.87 -17.98
C ASP A 781 -21.22 3.62 -17.61
N ASN A 782 -22.14 4.13 -18.43
CA ASN A 782 -23.59 4.00 -18.21
C ASN A 782 -24.34 4.04 -19.54
N SER A 783 -24.63 2.86 -20.09
CA SER A 783 -25.22 2.73 -21.42
C SER A 783 -26.63 3.33 -21.52
N TRP A 784 -27.48 3.16 -20.49
CA TRP A 784 -28.82 3.76 -20.51
C TRP A 784 -28.73 5.30 -20.52
N TYR A 785 -27.92 5.87 -19.62
CA TYR A 785 -27.82 7.32 -19.50
C TYR A 785 -27.13 7.95 -20.73
N TYR A 786 -26.11 7.31 -21.27
CA TYR A 786 -25.50 7.68 -22.55
C TYR A 786 -26.54 7.72 -23.68
N ASN A 787 -27.33 6.65 -23.83
CA ASN A 787 -28.35 6.56 -24.87
C ASN A 787 -29.49 7.57 -24.69
N LEU A 788 -29.86 7.88 -23.44
CA LEU A 788 -30.81 8.96 -23.16
C LEU A 788 -30.26 10.31 -23.64
N ILE A 789 -29.00 10.64 -23.33
CA ILE A 789 -28.38 11.90 -23.76
C ILE A 789 -28.20 11.92 -25.29
N LYS A 790 -27.87 10.81 -25.95
CA LYS A 790 -27.84 10.74 -27.43
C LYS A 790 -29.21 11.00 -28.06
N LYS A 791 -30.29 10.46 -27.49
CA LYS A 791 -31.66 10.73 -27.95
C LYS A 791 -32.02 12.21 -27.74
N TRP A 792 -31.63 12.77 -26.59
CA TRP A 792 -31.79 14.20 -26.29
C TRP A 792 -31.05 15.09 -27.28
N GLU A 793 -29.79 14.78 -27.57
CA GLU A 793 -28.96 15.44 -28.58
C GLU A 793 -29.62 15.40 -29.95
N LYS A 794 -30.05 14.22 -30.40
CA LYS A 794 -30.73 14.05 -31.69
C LYS A 794 -31.99 14.91 -31.82
N LYS A 795 -32.74 15.08 -30.73
CA LYS A 795 -33.97 15.86 -30.71
C LYS A 795 -33.74 17.37 -30.63
N THR A 796 -32.74 17.81 -29.86
CA THR A 796 -32.59 19.22 -29.47
C THR A 796 -31.37 19.90 -30.05
N GLY A 797 -30.41 19.14 -30.58
CA GLY A 797 -29.07 19.62 -30.93
C GLY A 797 -28.15 19.84 -29.71
N ILE A 798 -28.59 19.51 -28.50
CA ILE A 798 -27.86 19.74 -27.25
C ILE A 798 -27.43 18.40 -26.63
N PRO A 799 -26.13 18.08 -26.54
CA PRO A 799 -25.63 16.85 -25.92
C PRO A 799 -25.49 16.96 -24.40
N VAL A 800 -26.24 17.86 -23.78
CA VAL A 800 -26.13 18.22 -22.37
C VAL A 800 -27.50 18.08 -21.70
N VAL A 801 -27.51 17.47 -20.52
CA VAL A 801 -28.68 17.39 -19.62
C VAL A 801 -28.27 17.92 -18.24
N LEU A 802 -29.14 18.68 -17.58
CA LEU A 802 -28.91 19.07 -16.19
C LEU A 802 -29.03 17.81 -15.31
N ASN A 803 -28.05 17.58 -14.43
CA ASN A 803 -28.06 16.47 -13.49
C ASN A 803 -27.83 16.98 -12.05
N THR A 804 -28.66 16.54 -11.12
CA THR A 804 -28.48 16.75 -9.70
C THR A 804 -28.87 15.52 -8.89
N SER A 805 -28.46 15.45 -7.64
CA SER A 805 -28.76 14.30 -6.77
C SER A 805 -30.26 14.09 -6.60
N PHE A 806 -30.74 12.85 -6.55
CA PHE A 806 -32.13 12.60 -6.18
C PHE A 806 -32.28 12.53 -4.66
N ASN A 807 -32.67 13.67 -4.07
CA ASN A 807 -32.90 13.89 -2.65
C ASN A 807 -33.55 15.26 -2.40
N ASP A 808 -34.12 15.45 -1.21
CA ASP A 808 -34.47 16.76 -0.65
C ASP A 808 -33.82 16.90 0.74
N SER A 809 -32.69 17.60 0.78
CA SER A 809 -31.85 17.81 1.97
C SER A 809 -31.29 16.56 2.67
N GLU A 810 -31.82 15.37 2.44
CA GLU A 810 -31.35 14.07 2.93
C GLU A 810 -30.19 13.49 2.06
N PRO A 811 -29.59 12.34 2.43
CA PRO A 811 -28.69 11.56 1.55
C PRO A 811 -29.37 11.19 0.21
N ILE A 812 -28.60 10.84 -0.82
CA ILE A 812 -29.17 10.38 -2.10
C ILE A 812 -30.07 9.16 -1.85
N VAL A 813 -31.24 9.07 -2.48
CA VAL A 813 -32.16 7.93 -2.34
C VAL A 813 -31.48 6.62 -2.70
N GLU A 814 -31.72 5.56 -1.91
CA GLU A 814 -31.09 4.24 -2.11
C GLU A 814 -32.10 3.23 -2.64
N SER A 815 -33.23 3.09 -1.97
CA SER A 815 -34.28 2.12 -2.31
C SER A 815 -35.42 2.72 -3.16
N PRO A 816 -36.22 1.88 -3.85
CA PRO A 816 -37.44 2.33 -4.52
C PRO A 816 -38.40 3.04 -3.57
N GLU A 817 -38.44 2.63 -2.29
CA GLU A 817 -39.27 3.29 -1.28
C GLU A 817 -38.77 4.70 -0.97
N ASP A 818 -37.45 4.89 -0.83
CA ASP A 818 -36.86 6.23 -0.64
C ASP A 818 -37.14 7.12 -1.86
N ALA A 819 -37.03 6.58 -3.06
CA ALA A 819 -37.31 7.29 -4.31
C ALA A 819 -38.76 7.76 -4.38
N ILE A 820 -39.73 6.90 -4.07
CA ILE A 820 -41.16 7.26 -4.07
C ILE A 820 -41.47 8.27 -2.96
N ARG A 821 -40.91 8.09 -1.76
CA ARG A 821 -41.10 9.06 -0.65
C ARG A 821 -40.55 10.43 -1.01
N CYS A 822 -39.34 10.52 -1.56
CA CYS A 822 -38.75 11.77 -2.01
C CYS A 822 -39.58 12.41 -3.15
N PHE A 823 -40.03 11.60 -4.11
CA PHE A 823 -40.90 12.04 -5.19
C PHE A 823 -42.23 12.62 -4.67
N LEU A 824 -42.88 11.96 -3.71
CA LEU A 824 -44.13 12.41 -3.11
C LEU A 824 -43.96 13.66 -2.23
N LYS A 825 -42.85 13.79 -1.52
CA LYS A 825 -42.56 14.94 -0.63
C LYS A 825 -42.26 16.24 -1.38
N THR A 826 -41.77 16.14 -2.61
CA THR A 826 -41.31 17.28 -3.41
C THR A 826 -42.28 17.56 -4.56
N ASN A 827 -42.06 18.63 -5.33
CA ASN A 827 -42.84 18.96 -6.53
C ASN A 827 -42.19 18.47 -7.83
N ILE A 828 -41.43 17.37 -7.78
CA ILE A 828 -40.93 16.68 -8.98
C ILE A 828 -42.12 16.22 -9.83
N ASP A 829 -42.03 16.41 -11.15
CA ASP A 829 -43.13 16.15 -12.08
C ASP A 829 -43.27 14.64 -12.38
N ASN A 830 -42.17 13.91 -12.53
CA ASN A 830 -42.18 12.47 -12.78
C ASN A 830 -41.05 11.69 -12.09
N LEU A 831 -41.30 10.42 -11.78
CA LEU A 831 -40.29 9.43 -11.37
C LEU A 831 -40.23 8.29 -12.38
N TYR A 832 -39.05 8.01 -12.92
CA TYR A 832 -38.83 6.98 -13.92
C TYR A 832 -37.89 5.88 -13.41
N PHE A 833 -38.40 4.66 -13.35
CA PHE A 833 -37.63 3.46 -13.10
C PHE A 833 -37.16 2.85 -14.43
N PHE A 834 -35.95 3.18 -14.86
CA PHE A 834 -35.51 2.92 -16.23
C PHE A 834 -35.24 1.45 -16.54
N ASP A 835 -34.85 0.64 -15.56
CA ASP A 835 -34.59 -0.79 -15.76
C ASP A 835 -35.84 -1.57 -16.20
N CYS A 836 -37.01 -1.13 -15.71
CA CYS A 836 -38.30 -1.74 -16.02
C CYS A 836 -39.22 -0.83 -16.86
N GLN A 837 -38.71 0.32 -17.32
CA GLN A 837 -39.45 1.27 -18.16
C GLN A 837 -40.75 1.76 -17.52
N ILE A 838 -40.77 1.98 -16.20
CA ILE A 838 -41.98 2.41 -15.48
C ILE A 838 -41.90 3.91 -15.16
N LEU A 839 -42.88 4.68 -15.64
CA LEU A 839 -43.08 6.07 -15.30
C LEU A 839 -44.16 6.23 -14.25
N VAL A 840 -43.83 6.90 -13.17
CA VAL A 840 -44.69 7.20 -12.03
C VAL A 840 -45.10 8.67 -12.07
N SER A 841 -46.39 8.91 -11.83
CA SER A 841 -46.99 10.24 -11.66
C SER A 841 -47.74 10.29 -10.34
N LYS A 842 -47.84 11.47 -9.74
CA LYS A 842 -48.68 11.67 -8.55
C LYS A 842 -50.15 11.56 -8.94
N LEU A 843 -50.96 10.95 -8.08
CA LEU A 843 -52.39 11.20 -8.10
C LEU A 843 -52.59 12.63 -7.59
N LEU A 844 -53.21 13.48 -8.41
CA LEU A 844 -53.64 14.80 -7.96
C LEU A 844 -54.72 14.54 -6.90
N THR A 845 -54.37 14.71 -5.63
CA THR A 845 -55.35 14.87 -4.56
C THR A 845 -55.51 16.36 -4.34
N ASP A 846 -56.74 16.84 -4.50
CA ASP A 846 -57.13 18.24 -4.25
C ASP A 846 -56.67 18.77 -2.88
#